data_AF-A0A1Y1Q3F2-F1
#
_entry.id   AF-A0A1Y1Q3F2-F1
#
_cell.length_a   1.000
_cell.length_b   1.000
_cell.length_c   1.000
_cell.angle_alpha   90.00
_cell.angle_beta   90.00
_cell.angle_gamma   90.00
#
_symmetry.space_group_name_H-M   'P 1'
#
loop_
_entity.id
_entity.type
_entity.pdbx_description
1 polymer ?
#
loop_
_entity_poly.entity_id
_entity_poly.type
_entity_poly.pdbx_seq_one_letter_code
_entity_poly.pdbx_strand_id
1 'polypeptide(L)'
;MAEDPKKILHTLLERAVVKVLVGDTFKGTGFFITPDYLLTAYHCIGGYVDENNLFAKSTVYGKLRVFFDREKSFRDDKIDIAVLKLFNPIEITDYLPLGLLNEGHITDDILAVGYPAEIFCLVDGKIRGFPEQYPRMFFNNAMVAEGQSGGVVYHFATQRVVGLALSIYKQEVMKYGGLAGRFDILLRQWPELQALNQRAIARWERRLKKEEKPRFEMKKILPFILVGIVSIGATMFVATLFFSPSKAPVPPVSSIDKNKESARPDYSKATVKINQSAIGNTADVDSFDKLHPVIAAKPDKTSEDIQKKAVVIKYPSVKLFKQATGDTGEEVSFMQLYFIMKPEMNGRIPVSKSPNKTGEPDGWLAKDSFIEWNTVQMIQLEPQSGRKLAKVFDTLECANSFAMDGQVATGCQELGSEPSAWGDKKFENQKLLIPVFAKEKYAFQGGFIRVFETGKSVKAVPEYTFPIKEQKTLGYDVVFAIDSTANMSQYFNPTAEAVQEFVKEKISEFTASEGGQKIKTPLRMGVLFYRDRPDSEASKDPSCEGSYVNQWRQELTEQIDSIVNALKNEKEGCGGDEPEAILDALNRVIIDTQWQDNSFRAIILVGDAPAHGIDKVEKNPMKLDVATINKQAEEKSIRFLNIKIGEDDLKTFKTLALATSPQNRGRYVLVPKGDIGTFKQTLLDTLNKEWALLASTVKITADIQTDKTKIPTPSDGLTSYEALIIEGILPPSADPSQALPTFMKGWIPEKIQGRLVASEFIFMDKSKLKMMTNTLDNIAEAALVGDKEGADAFILTVQNALASQLSMQPSEIFKSGETLDGILKKANILPFKTTVLVFSAQEIQSWKTPDYQRLNAILSEKVKYLRELSQNATAVHMFGDKPHLYVPRAFFP
;
A
#
# COMPACT_ATOMS: atom_id res chain seq x y z
N MET A 1 -18.30 47.49 -14.27
CA MET A 1 -18.21 46.34 -13.34
C MET A 1 -17.05 45.47 -13.79
N ALA A 2 -16.27 44.90 -12.88
CA ALA A 2 -15.33 43.84 -13.24
C ALA A 2 -16.12 42.58 -13.60
N GLU A 3 -15.67 41.86 -14.62
CA GLU A 3 -16.29 40.59 -15.02
C GLU A 3 -15.61 39.45 -14.27
N ASP A 4 -16.41 38.48 -13.81
CA ASP A 4 -15.97 37.34 -13.01
C ASP A 4 -14.77 36.58 -13.63
N PRO A 5 -13.64 36.43 -12.91
CA PRO A 5 -12.51 35.61 -13.34
C PRO A 5 -12.86 34.18 -13.75
N LYS A 6 -13.84 33.52 -13.08
CA LYS A 6 -14.25 32.15 -13.46
C LYS A 6 -14.96 32.15 -14.82
N LYS A 7 -15.86 33.11 -15.07
CA LYS A 7 -16.46 33.35 -16.40
C LYS A 7 -15.40 33.59 -17.49
N ILE A 8 -14.37 34.41 -17.23
CA ILE A 8 -13.25 34.64 -18.18
C ILE A 8 -12.56 33.31 -18.51
N LEU A 9 -12.17 32.54 -17.48
CA LEU A 9 -11.53 31.24 -17.66
C LEU A 9 -12.39 30.27 -18.48
N HIS A 10 -13.68 30.18 -18.18
CA HIS A 10 -14.62 29.30 -18.90
C HIS A 10 -14.66 29.63 -20.39
N THR A 11 -14.81 30.92 -20.75
CA THR A 11 -14.81 31.36 -22.16
C THR A 11 -13.45 31.12 -22.86
N LEU A 12 -12.33 31.21 -22.14
CA LEU A 12 -11.02 30.91 -22.73
C LEU A 12 -10.83 29.41 -22.99
N LEU A 13 -11.34 28.54 -22.11
CA LEU A 13 -11.29 27.09 -22.27
C LEU A 13 -12.21 26.61 -23.41
N GLU A 14 -13.45 27.09 -23.47
CA GLU A 14 -14.43 26.74 -24.51
C GLU A 14 -13.90 26.97 -25.93
N ARG A 15 -13.16 28.08 -26.14
CA ARG A 15 -12.62 28.46 -27.45
C ARG A 15 -11.47 27.58 -27.93
N ALA A 16 -10.72 26.98 -27.00
CA ALA A 16 -9.54 26.16 -27.28
C ALA A 16 -9.84 24.65 -27.37
N VAL A 17 -11.02 24.22 -26.92
CA VAL A 17 -11.47 22.82 -26.86
C VAL A 17 -12.34 22.49 -28.09
N VAL A 18 -12.10 21.35 -28.71
CA VAL A 18 -12.68 20.95 -30.01
C VAL A 18 -13.34 19.57 -29.96
N LYS A 19 -14.33 19.33 -30.82
CA LYS A 19 -14.83 17.99 -31.12
C LYS A 19 -13.92 17.32 -32.13
N VAL A 20 -13.44 16.12 -31.84
CA VAL A 20 -12.67 15.27 -32.77
C VAL A 20 -13.65 14.38 -33.54
N LEU A 21 -13.54 14.41 -34.86
CA LEU A 21 -14.45 13.74 -35.80
C LEU A 21 -13.67 12.84 -36.78
N VAL A 22 -14.29 11.73 -37.18
CA VAL A 22 -13.91 10.94 -38.35
C VAL A 22 -15.03 11.09 -39.38
N GLY A 23 -14.75 11.74 -40.51
CA GLY A 23 -15.78 12.25 -41.40
C GLY A 23 -16.61 13.32 -40.69
N ASP A 24 -17.87 13.02 -40.40
CA ASP A 24 -18.75 13.83 -39.55
C ASP A 24 -19.14 13.14 -38.23
N THR A 25 -18.70 11.89 -38.02
CA THR A 25 -18.98 11.11 -36.81
C THR A 25 -18.11 11.58 -35.65
N PHE A 26 -18.74 12.00 -34.55
CA PHE A 26 -18.05 12.36 -33.32
C PHE A 26 -17.33 11.16 -32.68
N LYS A 27 -16.12 11.41 -32.16
CA LYS A 27 -15.25 10.39 -31.54
C LYS A 27 -14.71 10.76 -30.16
N GLY A 28 -14.77 12.03 -29.79
CA GLY A 28 -14.24 12.52 -28.51
C GLY A 28 -13.88 14.00 -28.57
N THR A 29 -13.23 14.45 -27.51
CA THR A 29 -12.74 15.83 -27.35
C THR A 29 -11.26 15.93 -27.77
N GLY A 30 -10.82 17.12 -28.15
CA GLY A 30 -9.41 17.49 -28.20
C GLY A 30 -9.21 18.95 -27.79
N PHE A 31 -7.98 19.44 -27.77
CA PHE A 31 -7.70 20.86 -27.48
C PHE A 31 -6.37 21.33 -28.08
N PHE A 32 -6.33 22.59 -28.53
CA PHE A 32 -5.11 23.18 -29.09
C PHE A 32 -4.05 23.41 -28.01
N ILE A 33 -2.79 23.05 -28.32
CA ILE A 33 -1.61 23.30 -27.48
C ILE A 33 -0.65 24.31 -28.12
N THR A 34 -0.71 24.44 -29.45
CA THR A 34 0.00 25.45 -30.24
C THR A 34 -0.90 25.90 -31.39
N PRO A 35 -0.51 26.88 -32.22
CA PRO A 35 -1.31 27.26 -33.40
C PRO A 35 -1.49 26.12 -34.42
N ASP A 36 -0.54 25.20 -34.52
CA ASP A 36 -0.50 24.13 -35.54
C ASP A 36 -0.93 22.75 -35.02
N TYR A 37 -0.94 22.56 -33.69
CA TYR A 37 -1.08 21.26 -33.04
C TYR A 37 -2.13 21.25 -31.92
N LEU A 38 -2.88 20.15 -31.85
CA LEU A 38 -3.86 19.84 -30.81
C LEU A 38 -3.67 18.41 -30.29
N LEU A 39 -4.11 18.17 -29.06
CA LEU A 39 -4.08 16.85 -28.43
C LEU A 39 -5.47 16.22 -28.38
N THR A 40 -5.53 14.89 -28.39
CA THR A 40 -6.69 14.07 -28.06
C THR A 40 -6.23 12.71 -27.50
N ALA A 41 -7.15 11.88 -27.01
CA ALA A 41 -6.81 10.52 -26.58
C ALA A 41 -6.64 9.64 -27.83
N TYR A 42 -5.64 8.75 -27.84
CA TYR A 42 -5.37 7.93 -29.03
C TYR A 42 -6.55 7.00 -29.34
N HIS A 43 -7.21 6.40 -28.33
CA HIS A 43 -8.36 5.51 -28.55
C HIS A 43 -9.54 6.17 -29.29
N CYS A 44 -9.72 7.50 -29.22
CA CYS A 44 -10.75 8.22 -29.98
C CYS A 44 -10.55 8.07 -31.50
N ILE A 45 -9.31 8.03 -31.96
CA ILE A 45 -8.95 8.01 -33.39
C ILE A 45 -8.23 6.73 -33.83
N GLY A 46 -7.94 5.81 -32.90
CA GLY A 46 -6.92 4.77 -33.08
C GLY A 46 -7.15 3.76 -34.20
N GLY A 47 -8.40 3.55 -34.61
CA GLY A 47 -8.77 2.74 -35.78
C GLY A 47 -8.77 3.49 -37.11
N TYR A 48 -8.49 4.79 -37.08
CA TYR A 48 -8.67 5.76 -38.18
C TYR A 48 -7.42 6.61 -38.45
N VAL A 49 -6.27 6.27 -37.81
CA VAL A 49 -5.04 7.07 -37.87
C VAL A 49 -4.42 7.19 -39.27
N ASP A 50 -4.69 6.21 -40.13
CA ASP A 50 -4.24 6.18 -41.53
C ASP A 50 -5.35 6.61 -42.51
N GLU A 51 -6.52 7.05 -42.02
CA GLU A 51 -7.57 7.65 -42.84
C GLU A 51 -7.32 9.14 -43.10
N ASN A 52 -7.51 9.56 -44.35
CA ASN A 52 -7.41 10.96 -44.79
C ASN A 52 -8.59 11.85 -44.29
N ASN A 53 -9.31 11.44 -43.25
CA ASN A 53 -10.69 11.84 -42.93
C ASN A 53 -10.85 12.39 -41.49
N LEU A 54 -9.76 12.75 -40.82
CA LEU A 54 -9.76 13.30 -39.46
C LEU A 54 -10.04 14.82 -39.46
N PHE A 55 -10.90 15.26 -38.54
CA PHE A 55 -11.23 16.67 -38.36
C PHE A 55 -11.32 17.09 -36.89
N ALA A 56 -11.04 18.37 -36.62
CA ALA A 56 -11.32 19.05 -35.37
C ALA A 56 -12.37 20.15 -35.61
N LYS A 57 -13.50 20.08 -34.92
CA LYS A 57 -14.60 21.07 -35.00
C LYS A 57 -14.57 21.97 -33.77
N SER A 58 -14.18 23.23 -33.97
CA SER A 58 -14.15 24.30 -32.98
C SER A 58 -15.39 25.18 -33.06
N THR A 59 -15.81 25.73 -31.92
CA THR A 59 -16.83 26.79 -31.81
C THR A 59 -16.39 28.11 -32.46
N VAL A 60 -15.08 28.38 -32.53
CA VAL A 60 -14.50 29.61 -33.09
C VAL A 60 -14.05 29.42 -34.54
N TYR A 61 -13.36 28.30 -34.81
CA TYR A 61 -12.64 28.09 -36.07
C TYR A 61 -13.35 27.16 -37.07
N GLY A 62 -14.54 26.64 -36.72
CA GLY A 62 -15.29 25.72 -37.58
C GLY A 62 -14.66 24.33 -37.67
N LYS A 63 -14.93 23.59 -38.76
CA LYS A 63 -14.41 22.23 -39.00
C LYS A 63 -13.07 22.30 -39.75
N LEU A 64 -11.98 21.99 -39.06
CA LEU A 64 -10.61 21.99 -39.56
C LEU A 64 -10.16 20.55 -39.87
N ARG A 65 -9.44 20.35 -40.99
CA ARG A 65 -8.85 19.05 -41.33
C ARG A 65 -7.50 18.89 -40.64
N VAL A 66 -7.25 17.70 -40.09
CA VAL A 66 -6.04 17.38 -39.33
C VAL A 66 -5.43 16.04 -39.76
N PHE A 67 -4.16 15.83 -39.44
CA PHE A 67 -3.47 14.55 -39.62
C PHE A 67 -2.93 14.05 -38.29
N PHE A 68 -2.81 12.73 -38.18
CA PHE A 68 -2.15 12.05 -37.07
C PHE A 68 -0.61 12.19 -37.18
N ASP A 69 0.02 12.89 -36.24
CA ASP A 69 1.48 13.01 -36.19
C ASP A 69 2.05 11.79 -35.44
N ARG A 70 2.35 10.74 -36.21
CA ARG A 70 2.78 9.42 -35.70
C ARG A 70 4.08 9.47 -34.88
N GLU A 71 4.95 10.45 -35.12
CA GLU A 71 6.22 10.60 -34.40
C GLU A 71 6.06 11.28 -33.03
N LYS A 72 5.07 12.18 -32.89
CA LYS A 72 4.83 12.96 -31.65
C LYS A 72 3.72 12.36 -30.78
N SER A 73 3.07 11.31 -31.26
CA SER A 73 1.99 10.59 -30.56
C SER A 73 2.52 9.40 -29.77
N PHE A 74 1.86 9.07 -28.66
CA PHE A 74 2.30 8.03 -27.73
C PHE A 74 1.17 7.05 -27.43
N ARG A 75 1.42 5.77 -27.70
CA ARG A 75 0.51 4.65 -27.44
C ARG A 75 1.29 3.46 -26.89
N ASP A 76 1.07 3.14 -25.63
CA ASP A 76 1.42 1.88 -24.99
C ASP A 76 0.36 1.56 -23.90
N ASP A 77 0.50 0.46 -23.16
CA ASP A 77 -0.49 0.07 -22.12
C ASP A 77 -0.61 1.06 -20.94
N LYS A 78 0.20 2.13 -20.94
CA LYS A 78 0.33 3.13 -19.88
C LYS A 78 0.25 4.57 -20.42
N ILE A 79 0.03 4.78 -21.73
CA ILE A 79 -0.08 6.10 -22.39
C ILE A 79 -1.02 6.00 -23.61
N ASP A 80 -1.92 6.98 -23.75
CA ASP A 80 -2.96 7.00 -24.79
C ASP A 80 -3.15 8.43 -25.33
N ILE A 81 -2.08 9.05 -25.84
CA ILE A 81 -2.07 10.47 -26.28
C ILE A 81 -1.77 10.56 -27.77
N ALA A 82 -2.71 11.11 -28.54
CA ALA A 82 -2.50 11.45 -29.93
C ALA A 82 -2.23 12.95 -30.11
N VAL A 83 -1.20 13.25 -30.91
CA VAL A 83 -0.89 14.59 -31.42
C VAL A 83 -1.46 14.71 -32.83
N LEU A 84 -2.36 15.69 -33.03
CA LEU A 84 -2.95 15.99 -34.32
C LEU A 84 -2.44 17.35 -34.84
N LYS A 85 -2.03 17.38 -36.11
CA LYS A 85 -1.49 18.55 -36.79
C LYS A 85 -2.51 19.11 -37.80
N LEU A 86 -2.68 20.43 -37.86
CA LEU A 86 -3.51 21.08 -38.88
C LEU A 86 -2.95 20.83 -40.29
N PHE A 87 -3.83 20.56 -41.27
CA PHE A 87 -3.44 20.45 -42.69
C PHE A 87 -3.06 21.82 -43.27
N ASN A 88 -3.95 22.80 -43.10
CA ASN A 88 -3.75 24.19 -43.51
C ASN A 88 -3.78 25.06 -42.25
N PRO A 89 -2.63 25.53 -41.74
CA PRO A 89 -2.59 26.43 -40.60
C PRO A 89 -3.37 27.72 -40.85
N ILE A 90 -4.22 28.07 -39.89
CA ILE A 90 -4.87 29.37 -39.73
C ILE A 90 -4.37 30.00 -38.43
N GLU A 91 -4.62 31.29 -38.19
CA GLU A 91 -4.19 31.96 -36.94
C GLU A 91 -5.04 31.50 -35.74
N ILE A 92 -4.80 30.27 -35.26
CA ILE A 92 -5.36 29.77 -33.99
C ILE A 92 -4.72 30.58 -32.85
N THR A 93 -5.55 31.36 -32.15
CA THR A 93 -5.13 32.18 -31.01
C THR A 93 -5.54 31.59 -29.65
N ASP A 94 -6.42 30.60 -29.66
CA ASP A 94 -6.96 29.90 -28.49
C ASP A 94 -6.31 28.53 -28.33
N TYR A 95 -5.13 28.52 -27.69
CA TYR A 95 -4.38 27.30 -27.34
C TYR A 95 -3.91 27.36 -25.89
N LEU A 96 -3.79 26.20 -25.25
CA LEU A 96 -3.69 26.04 -23.80
C LEU A 96 -2.26 25.72 -23.34
N PRO A 97 -1.78 26.30 -22.22
CA PRO A 97 -0.48 25.97 -21.67
C PRO A 97 -0.52 24.64 -20.91
N LEU A 98 0.45 23.77 -21.19
CA LEU A 98 0.65 22.51 -20.48
C LEU A 98 1.45 22.74 -19.18
N GLY A 99 1.14 21.94 -18.16
CA GLY A 99 1.84 21.88 -16.88
C GLY A 99 2.13 20.44 -16.46
N LEU A 100 2.95 20.29 -15.42
CA LEU A 100 3.25 19.01 -14.80
C LEU A 100 2.71 18.98 -13.37
N LEU A 101 2.54 17.78 -12.83
CA LEU A 101 2.10 17.52 -11.46
C LEU A 101 3.02 16.52 -10.78
N ASN A 102 2.93 16.48 -9.46
CA ASN A 102 3.49 15.44 -8.60
C ASN A 102 2.51 15.14 -7.45
N GLU A 103 2.83 14.15 -6.63
CA GLU A 103 1.98 13.67 -5.52
C GLU A 103 1.68 14.74 -4.45
N GLY A 104 2.44 15.83 -4.39
CA GLY A 104 2.15 16.98 -3.52
C GLY A 104 0.93 17.82 -3.94
N HIS A 105 0.32 17.52 -5.09
CA HIS A 105 -0.89 18.19 -5.61
C HIS A 105 -2.18 17.38 -5.37
N ILE A 106 -2.13 16.32 -4.56
CA ILE A 106 -3.34 15.56 -4.20
C ILE A 106 -4.27 16.46 -3.39
N THR A 107 -5.58 16.39 -3.69
CA THR A 107 -6.65 17.29 -3.22
C THR A 107 -6.71 18.68 -3.87
N ASP A 108 -5.76 19.08 -4.73
CA ASP A 108 -5.85 20.37 -5.43
C ASP A 108 -7.05 20.42 -6.39
N ASP A 109 -7.62 21.62 -6.54
CA ASP A 109 -8.79 21.87 -7.39
C ASP A 109 -8.46 21.90 -8.89
N ILE A 110 -9.32 21.23 -9.65
CA ILE A 110 -9.25 21.10 -11.10
C ILE A 110 -10.60 21.39 -11.76
N LEU A 111 -10.55 21.69 -13.06
CA LEU A 111 -11.70 21.85 -13.94
C LEU A 111 -11.49 20.96 -15.17
N ALA A 112 -12.30 19.91 -15.31
CA ALA A 112 -12.27 19.07 -16.51
C ALA A 112 -13.25 19.61 -17.56
N VAL A 113 -12.85 19.62 -18.82
CA VAL A 113 -13.60 20.26 -19.91
C VAL A 113 -13.62 19.39 -21.17
N GLY A 114 -14.79 19.25 -21.78
CA GLY A 114 -14.93 18.56 -23.07
C GLY A 114 -16.36 18.49 -23.59
N TYR A 115 -16.63 17.51 -24.46
CA TYR A 115 -17.92 17.29 -25.11
C TYR A 115 -18.60 15.95 -24.73
N PRO A 116 -18.86 15.66 -23.44
CA PRO A 116 -19.67 14.50 -23.05
C PRO A 116 -21.04 14.52 -23.73
N ALA A 117 -21.47 13.41 -24.31
CA ALA A 117 -22.70 13.30 -25.10
C ALA A 117 -22.85 14.42 -26.16
N GLU A 118 -21.74 14.84 -26.76
CA GLU A 118 -21.64 15.97 -27.71
C GLU A 118 -22.00 17.38 -27.15
N ILE A 119 -22.29 17.53 -25.86
CA ILE A 119 -22.59 18.82 -25.23
C ILE A 119 -21.34 19.39 -24.56
N PHE A 120 -21.04 20.67 -24.74
CA PHE A 120 -19.91 21.32 -24.06
C PHE A 120 -20.16 21.42 -22.56
N CYS A 121 -19.30 20.80 -21.75
CA CYS A 121 -19.39 20.78 -20.30
C CYS A 121 -18.04 21.14 -19.66
N LEU A 122 -18.12 21.86 -18.53
CA LEU A 122 -17.03 22.04 -17.58
C LEU A 122 -17.48 21.44 -16.23
N VAL A 123 -16.57 20.75 -15.54
CA VAL A 123 -16.85 20.05 -14.28
C VAL A 123 -15.76 20.35 -13.28
N ASP A 124 -16.12 21.03 -12.19
CA ASP A 124 -15.22 21.25 -11.04
C ASP A 124 -14.97 19.92 -10.30
N GLY A 125 -13.75 19.70 -9.84
CA GLY A 125 -13.39 18.52 -9.03
C GLY A 125 -12.00 18.65 -8.43
N LYS A 126 -11.44 17.54 -7.93
CA LYS A 126 -10.11 17.52 -7.30
C LYS A 126 -9.23 16.40 -7.86
N ILE A 127 -7.91 16.58 -7.77
CA ILE A 127 -6.93 15.49 -7.93
C ILE A 127 -7.10 14.53 -6.75
N ARG A 128 -7.19 13.22 -7.02
CA ARG A 128 -7.50 12.19 -6.01
C ARG A 128 -6.38 11.20 -5.77
N GLY A 129 -5.40 11.08 -6.67
CA GLY A 129 -4.21 10.26 -6.47
C GLY A 129 -3.43 10.02 -7.75
N PHE A 130 -2.22 9.48 -7.62
CA PHE A 130 -1.37 9.08 -8.75
C PHE A 130 -1.30 7.54 -8.76
N PRO A 131 -2.11 6.85 -9.59
CA PRO A 131 -2.24 5.40 -9.53
C PRO A 131 -0.94 4.73 -9.99
N GLU A 132 -0.31 3.96 -9.12
CA GLU A 132 1.06 3.46 -9.31
C GLU A 132 1.25 2.58 -10.54
N GLN A 133 0.21 1.86 -10.94
CA GLN A 133 0.17 1.04 -12.16
C GLN A 133 0.19 1.88 -13.46
N TYR A 134 -0.24 3.15 -13.39
CA TYR A 134 -0.24 4.11 -14.48
C TYR A 134 0.55 5.37 -14.06
N PRO A 135 1.88 5.30 -13.88
CA PRO A 135 2.68 6.40 -13.32
C PRO A 135 2.72 7.66 -14.22
N ARG A 136 2.27 7.52 -15.48
CA ARG A 136 2.10 8.61 -16.45
C ARG A 136 0.66 9.14 -16.47
N MET A 137 -0.16 8.84 -15.45
CA MET A 137 -1.54 9.30 -15.28
C MET A 137 -1.80 9.80 -13.85
N PHE A 138 -2.97 10.40 -13.62
CA PHE A 138 -3.53 10.66 -12.29
C PHE A 138 -5.06 10.41 -12.27
N PHE A 139 -5.57 10.04 -11.10
CA PHE A 139 -6.99 9.85 -10.85
C PHE A 139 -7.64 11.15 -10.33
N ASN A 140 -8.87 11.41 -10.75
CA ASN A 140 -9.63 12.62 -10.40
C ASN A 140 -11.15 12.39 -10.42
N ASN A 141 -11.92 13.29 -9.81
CA ASN A 141 -13.39 13.19 -9.73
C ASN A 141 -14.15 14.25 -10.57
N ALA A 142 -13.62 14.62 -11.75
CA ALA A 142 -14.22 15.62 -12.64
C ALA A 142 -14.71 15.05 -14.01
N MET A 143 -14.76 13.72 -14.17
CA MET A 143 -15.01 13.09 -15.48
C MET A 143 -16.37 12.40 -15.50
N VAL A 144 -17.33 12.97 -16.25
CA VAL A 144 -18.76 12.70 -16.06
C VAL A 144 -19.36 11.70 -17.04
N ALA A 145 -19.03 11.78 -18.33
CA ALA A 145 -19.67 10.96 -19.36
C ALA A 145 -18.88 10.84 -20.67
N GLU A 146 -19.21 9.82 -21.43
CA GLU A 146 -18.58 9.43 -22.70
C GLU A 146 -18.61 10.57 -23.74
N GLY A 147 -17.50 10.76 -24.45
CA GLY A 147 -17.22 11.94 -25.28
C GLY A 147 -16.24 12.92 -24.63
N GLN A 148 -16.07 12.89 -23.30
CA GLN A 148 -15.07 13.70 -22.59
C GLN A 148 -13.63 13.18 -22.76
N SER A 149 -13.42 11.95 -23.27
CA SER A 149 -12.09 11.43 -23.68
C SER A 149 -11.38 12.39 -24.63
N GLY A 150 -10.06 12.57 -24.44
CA GLY A 150 -9.23 13.58 -25.11
C GLY A 150 -9.45 15.01 -24.60
N GLY A 151 -10.33 15.20 -23.62
CA GLY A 151 -10.62 16.49 -23.01
C GLY A 151 -9.53 17.03 -22.09
N VAL A 152 -9.70 18.28 -21.68
CA VAL A 152 -8.78 19.03 -20.83
C VAL A 152 -9.01 18.68 -19.37
N VAL A 153 -7.92 18.54 -18.60
CA VAL A 153 -7.94 18.71 -17.14
C VAL A 153 -7.09 19.93 -16.79
N TYR A 154 -7.75 21.03 -16.45
CA TYR A 154 -7.14 22.29 -16.04
C TYR A 154 -6.95 22.35 -14.53
N HIS A 155 -5.86 22.94 -14.07
CA HIS A 155 -5.53 23.07 -12.65
C HIS A 155 -5.53 24.53 -12.21
N PHE A 156 -6.31 24.86 -11.18
CA PHE A 156 -6.51 26.24 -10.78
C PHE A 156 -5.24 26.89 -10.21
N ALA A 157 -4.49 26.18 -9.35
CA ALA A 157 -3.34 26.75 -8.66
C ALA A 157 -2.14 27.05 -9.58
N THR A 158 -1.83 26.17 -10.56
CA THR A 158 -0.76 26.43 -11.53
C THR A 158 -1.23 27.20 -12.77
N GLN A 159 -2.54 27.34 -12.99
CA GLN A 159 -3.14 27.92 -14.20
C GLN A 159 -2.66 27.24 -15.50
N ARG A 160 -2.61 25.90 -15.50
CA ARG A 160 -2.18 25.06 -16.63
C ARG A 160 -3.16 23.92 -16.89
N VAL A 161 -3.14 23.39 -18.11
CA VAL A 161 -3.66 22.04 -18.41
C VAL A 161 -2.63 21.03 -17.93
N VAL A 162 -3.02 20.19 -16.98
CA VAL A 162 -2.13 19.26 -16.26
C VAL A 162 -2.34 17.80 -16.64
N GLY A 163 -3.48 17.49 -17.26
CA GLY A 163 -3.70 16.20 -17.89
C GLY A 163 -4.70 16.26 -19.03
N LEU A 164 -4.75 15.16 -19.77
CA LEU A 164 -5.68 14.89 -20.87
C LEU A 164 -6.56 13.69 -20.49
N ALA A 165 -7.88 13.81 -20.63
CA ALA A 165 -8.82 12.78 -20.20
C ALA A 165 -8.69 11.48 -21.01
N LEU A 166 -8.45 10.34 -20.35
CA LEU A 166 -8.23 9.05 -21.03
C LEU A 166 -9.37 8.06 -20.80
N SER A 167 -9.81 7.87 -19.56
CA SER A 167 -10.88 6.93 -19.25
C SER A 167 -11.81 7.46 -18.17
N ILE A 168 -13.06 7.01 -18.21
CA ILE A 168 -14.13 7.43 -17.31
C ILE A 168 -14.66 6.18 -16.63
N TYR A 169 -14.64 6.18 -15.29
CA TYR A 169 -15.14 5.06 -14.50
C TYR A 169 -16.67 5.10 -14.45
N LYS A 170 -17.32 4.57 -15.50
CA LYS A 170 -18.76 4.24 -15.49
C LYS A 170 -19.04 3.04 -14.57
N GLN A 171 -18.87 3.23 -13.26
CA GLN A 171 -19.31 2.30 -12.22
C GLN A 171 -20.04 3.08 -11.12
N GLU A 172 -21.14 2.55 -10.58
CA GLU A 172 -21.94 3.28 -9.59
C GLU A 172 -21.21 3.57 -8.25
N VAL A 173 -20.00 3.04 -8.03
CA VAL A 173 -19.17 3.32 -6.84
C VAL A 173 -18.55 4.71 -6.88
N MET A 174 -18.22 5.22 -8.07
CA MET A 174 -17.67 6.58 -8.24
C MET A 174 -18.35 7.29 -9.40
N LYS A 175 -19.54 7.82 -9.12
CA LYS A 175 -20.16 8.83 -9.99
C LYS A 175 -19.14 9.96 -10.21
N TYR A 176 -18.78 10.15 -11.48
CA TYR A 176 -17.92 11.22 -12.00
C TYR A 176 -16.38 11.07 -11.82
N GLY A 177 -15.88 9.83 -11.64
CA GLY A 177 -14.43 9.53 -11.59
C GLY A 177 -13.78 9.21 -12.95
N GLY A 178 -12.49 9.54 -13.14
CA GLY A 178 -11.72 9.15 -14.33
C GLY A 178 -10.20 9.30 -14.25
N LEU A 179 -9.48 8.79 -15.25
CA LEU A 179 -8.02 8.92 -15.41
C LEU A 179 -7.65 10.02 -16.39
N ALA A 180 -6.62 10.79 -16.05
CA ALA A 180 -6.00 11.81 -16.89
C ALA A 180 -4.53 11.46 -17.17
N GLY A 181 -4.12 11.44 -18.45
CA GLY A 181 -2.73 11.27 -18.87
C GLY A 181 -1.90 12.53 -18.64
N ARG A 182 -0.70 12.38 -18.09
CA ARG A 182 0.25 13.46 -17.78
C ARG A 182 1.18 13.76 -18.96
N PHE A 183 1.69 14.99 -19.02
CA PHE A 183 2.53 15.46 -20.14
C PHE A 183 4.04 15.27 -19.97
N ASP A 184 4.52 14.60 -18.91
CA ASP A 184 5.96 14.40 -18.63
C ASP A 184 6.70 13.73 -19.79
N ILE A 185 6.05 12.78 -20.45
CA ILE A 185 6.62 12.04 -21.59
C ILE A 185 6.59 12.88 -22.88
N LEU A 186 5.49 13.57 -23.12
CA LEU A 186 5.28 14.45 -24.27
C LEU A 186 6.31 15.59 -24.29
N LEU A 187 6.54 16.25 -23.14
CA LEU A 187 7.54 17.30 -23.00
C LEU A 187 8.99 16.78 -23.01
N ARG A 188 9.22 15.50 -22.70
CA ARG A 188 10.55 14.86 -22.76
C ARG A 188 10.93 14.43 -24.18
N GLN A 189 9.97 13.89 -24.95
CA GLN A 189 10.22 13.31 -26.27
C GLN A 189 9.94 14.28 -27.43
N TRP A 190 9.30 15.43 -27.18
CA TRP A 190 9.19 16.55 -28.12
C TRP A 190 9.77 17.84 -27.49
N PRO A 191 11.11 18.01 -27.48
CA PRO A 191 11.76 19.12 -26.77
C PRO A 191 11.33 20.52 -27.24
N GLU A 192 11.03 20.69 -28.53
CA GLU A 192 10.54 21.94 -29.10
C GLU A 192 9.18 22.36 -28.50
N LEU A 193 8.37 21.40 -28.05
CA LEU A 193 7.13 21.70 -27.34
C LEU A 193 7.39 22.47 -26.06
N GLN A 194 8.52 22.27 -25.37
CA GLN A 194 8.83 23.04 -24.16
C GLN A 194 8.96 24.54 -24.49
N ALA A 195 9.61 24.89 -25.60
CA ALA A 195 9.72 26.27 -26.06
C ALA A 195 8.38 26.85 -26.57
N LEU A 196 7.56 26.05 -27.25
CA LEU A 196 6.22 26.45 -27.69
C LEU A 196 5.27 26.64 -26.49
N ASN A 197 5.35 25.77 -25.49
CA ASN A 197 4.56 25.84 -24.26
C ASN A 197 4.89 27.09 -23.43
N GLN A 198 6.15 27.52 -23.35
CA GLN A 198 6.49 28.80 -22.70
C GLN A 198 5.82 30.00 -23.40
N ARG A 199 5.64 29.95 -24.73
CA ARG A 199 4.87 30.97 -25.47
C ARG A 199 3.36 30.88 -25.18
N ALA A 200 2.83 29.67 -24.97
CA ALA A 200 1.44 29.47 -24.53
C ALA A 200 1.21 30.03 -23.11
N ILE A 201 2.11 29.73 -22.17
CA ILE A 201 2.11 30.26 -20.79
C ILE A 201 2.07 31.79 -20.80
N ALA A 202 3.05 32.43 -21.46
CA ALA A 202 3.16 33.87 -21.52
C ALA A 202 2.03 34.56 -22.31
N ARG A 203 1.19 33.81 -23.04
CA ARG A 203 -0.05 34.33 -23.65
C ARG A 203 -1.25 34.13 -22.71
N TRP A 204 -1.40 32.93 -22.16
CA TRP A 204 -2.52 32.56 -21.28
C TRP A 204 -2.63 33.49 -20.08
N GLU A 205 -1.52 33.80 -19.43
CA GLU A 205 -1.49 34.72 -18.27
C GLU A 205 -1.93 36.14 -18.65
N ARG A 206 -1.52 36.65 -19.82
CA ARG A 206 -1.97 37.95 -20.33
C ARG A 206 -3.46 37.95 -20.69
N ARG A 207 -3.99 36.84 -21.20
CA ARG A 207 -5.42 36.67 -21.51
C ARG A 207 -6.28 36.58 -20.24
N LEU A 208 -5.83 35.88 -19.21
CA LEU A 208 -6.47 35.86 -17.89
C LEU A 208 -6.48 37.25 -17.23
N LYS A 209 -5.38 38.02 -17.36
CA LYS A 209 -5.28 39.41 -16.88
C LYS A 209 -5.98 40.45 -17.77
N LYS A 210 -6.61 40.04 -18.89
CA LYS A 210 -7.23 40.92 -19.91
C LYS A 210 -6.28 41.96 -20.55
N GLU A 211 -4.98 41.67 -20.57
CA GLU A 211 -3.96 42.49 -21.22
C GLU A 211 -3.98 42.35 -22.77
N GLU A 212 -4.62 41.30 -23.30
CA GLU A 212 -4.79 41.06 -24.75
C GLU A 212 -6.25 41.32 -25.17
N LYS A 213 -6.49 42.34 -26.00
CA LYS A 213 -7.85 42.64 -26.54
C LYS A 213 -8.25 41.60 -27.60
N PRO A 214 -9.52 41.13 -27.61
CA PRO A 214 -9.98 40.18 -28.62
C PRO A 214 -10.02 40.81 -30.02
N ARG A 215 -9.33 40.20 -30.99
CA ARG A 215 -9.50 40.49 -32.42
C ARG A 215 -10.84 39.91 -32.90
N PHE A 216 -11.87 40.74 -33.03
CA PHE A 216 -13.11 40.38 -33.71
C PHE A 216 -12.96 40.58 -35.23
N GLU A 217 -12.76 39.48 -35.97
CA GLU A 217 -12.82 39.46 -37.43
C GLU A 217 -14.28 39.60 -37.90
N MET A 218 -14.63 40.72 -38.53
CA MET A 218 -16.01 41.07 -38.89
C MET A 218 -16.40 40.59 -40.30
N LYS A 219 -16.56 39.28 -40.50
CA LYS A 219 -17.10 38.74 -41.76
C LYS A 219 -18.63 38.78 -41.79
N LYS A 220 -19.15 39.79 -42.48
CA LYS A 220 -20.58 40.05 -42.68
C LYS A 220 -21.30 38.94 -43.46
N ILE A 221 -22.47 38.54 -42.99
CA ILE A 221 -23.57 38.03 -43.83
C ILE A 221 -24.83 38.82 -43.44
N LEU A 222 -25.56 39.32 -44.44
CA LEU A 222 -26.84 40.04 -44.29
C LEU A 222 -28.00 39.04 -44.39
N PRO A 223 -29.17 39.32 -43.79
CA PRO A 223 -30.26 39.79 -44.64
C PRO A 223 -31.09 40.96 -44.04
N PHE A 224 -32.13 41.35 -44.77
CA PHE A 224 -32.94 42.57 -44.60
C PHE A 224 -33.95 42.56 -43.43
N ILE A 225 -34.56 43.75 -43.21
CA ILE A 225 -35.77 44.13 -42.43
C ILE A 225 -35.46 44.90 -41.13
N LEU A 226 -36.07 46.06 -40.79
CA LEU A 226 -36.69 47.15 -41.57
C LEU A 226 -36.99 48.36 -40.63
N VAL A 227 -36.50 49.60 -40.91
CA VAL A 227 -36.79 50.89 -40.19
C VAL A 227 -36.37 50.92 -38.69
N GLY A 228 -35.86 52.00 -38.09
CA GLY A 228 -35.47 53.36 -38.53
C GLY A 228 -35.07 54.22 -37.31
N ILE A 229 -34.80 55.53 -37.50
CA ILE A 229 -34.37 56.53 -36.47
C ILE A 229 -32.93 56.30 -35.93
N VAL A 230 -32.02 57.26 -35.68
CA VAL A 230 -31.59 58.59 -36.22
C VAL A 230 -30.87 59.34 -35.07
N SER A 231 -29.52 59.46 -35.17
CA SER A 231 -28.65 60.45 -34.47
C SER A 231 -28.57 60.39 -32.91
N ILE A 232 -27.71 61.11 -32.14
CA ILE A 232 -26.78 62.27 -32.31
C ILE A 232 -25.50 62.10 -31.42
N GLY A 233 -24.34 62.64 -31.82
CA GLY A 233 -23.25 63.16 -30.92
C GLY A 233 -22.16 62.16 -30.47
N ALA A 234 -20.84 62.43 -30.40
CA ALA A 234 -20.00 63.65 -30.37
C ALA A 234 -20.06 64.48 -29.05
N THR A 235 -18.97 64.99 -28.42
CA THR A 235 -17.52 65.07 -28.80
C THR A 235 -16.60 65.37 -27.57
N MET A 236 -15.26 65.28 -27.73
CA MET A 236 -14.20 66.00 -26.95
C MET A 236 -13.95 65.57 -25.46
N PHE A 237 -12.83 65.90 -24.76
CA PHE A 237 -11.70 66.84 -25.00
C PHE A 237 -10.35 66.33 -24.38
N VAL A 238 -9.22 66.61 -25.07
CA VAL A 238 -7.90 67.18 -24.63
C VAL A 238 -7.56 67.19 -23.11
N ALA A 239 -6.46 66.60 -22.60
CA ALA A 239 -5.04 67.09 -22.45
C ALA A 239 -4.85 68.38 -21.59
N THR A 240 -3.72 68.71 -20.92
CA THR A 240 -2.27 68.48 -21.20
C THR A 240 -1.33 68.79 -19.99
N LEU A 241 -0.23 68.02 -19.82
CA LEU A 241 1.19 68.40 -19.51
C LEU A 241 1.70 69.22 -18.28
N PHE A 242 3.05 69.09 -18.09
CA PHE A 242 4.06 69.93 -17.37
C PHE A 242 4.37 69.62 -15.87
N PHE A 243 5.62 69.70 -15.34
CA PHE A 243 6.98 69.89 -15.92
C PHE A 243 8.08 69.14 -15.09
N SER A 244 9.39 69.44 -15.23
CA SER A 244 10.56 68.58 -14.84
C SER A 244 11.68 69.35 -14.02
N PRO A 245 12.99 68.97 -13.93
CA PRO A 245 13.65 67.90 -13.12
C PRO A 245 14.91 68.36 -12.28
N SER A 246 15.84 67.44 -11.96
CA SER A 246 17.22 67.55 -11.35
C SER A 246 17.32 67.35 -9.82
N LYS A 247 18.45 66.99 -9.15
CA LYS A 247 19.92 66.96 -9.48
C LYS A 247 20.68 65.95 -8.55
N ALA A 248 22.02 65.80 -8.66
CA ALA A 248 22.93 64.95 -7.81
C ALA A 248 24.36 65.59 -7.75
N PRO A 249 25.50 64.99 -7.26
CA PRO A 249 25.80 63.76 -6.44
C PRO A 249 26.90 63.96 -5.31
N VAL A 250 27.58 62.87 -4.82
CA VAL A 250 28.98 62.75 -4.26
C VAL A 250 29.22 62.40 -2.73
N PRO A 251 30.04 61.34 -2.40
CA PRO A 251 30.64 60.98 -1.07
C PRO A 251 32.21 61.13 -1.07
N PRO A 252 33.13 60.39 -0.35
CA PRO A 252 33.10 59.42 0.79
C PRO A 252 34.21 59.61 1.90
N VAL A 253 34.32 58.71 2.91
CA VAL A 253 35.45 58.55 3.90
C VAL A 253 35.29 57.24 4.74
N SER A 254 36.26 56.59 5.44
CA SER A 254 37.63 56.11 5.09
C SER A 254 38.31 55.22 6.19
N SER A 255 38.87 54.02 5.83
CA SER A 255 40.16 53.40 6.31
C SER A 255 40.40 52.95 7.80
N ILE A 256 41.27 51.97 8.23
CA ILE A 256 41.98 50.77 7.67
C ILE A 256 42.70 49.93 8.80
N ASP A 257 42.90 48.60 8.60
CA ASP A 257 43.95 47.65 9.12
C ASP A 257 44.05 46.95 10.53
N LYS A 258 44.49 45.66 10.44
CA LYS A 258 45.51 44.86 11.22
C LYS A 258 45.31 44.22 12.63
N ASN A 259 45.10 42.89 12.59
CA ASN A 259 46.00 41.77 13.02
C ASN A 259 46.43 41.46 14.49
N LYS A 260 46.59 40.13 14.73
CA LYS A 260 47.36 39.38 15.77
C LYS A 260 46.83 39.34 17.23
N GLU A 261 47.22 38.42 18.14
CA GLU A 261 47.62 36.98 18.07
C GLU A 261 47.91 36.41 19.50
N SER A 262 47.60 35.11 19.74
CA SER A 262 48.15 34.21 20.79
C SER A 262 47.83 34.36 22.30
N ALA A 263 48.09 33.24 22.99
CA ALA A 263 48.53 33.05 24.39
C ALA A 263 47.50 32.79 25.52
N ARG A 264 47.94 31.91 26.46
CA ARG A 264 47.26 31.49 27.72
C ARG A 264 47.55 32.50 28.86
N PRO A 265 46.92 32.32 30.04
CA PRO A 265 47.70 31.72 31.14
C PRO A 265 47.00 30.52 31.83
N ASP A 266 47.59 30.04 32.94
CA ASP A 266 47.38 28.70 33.50
C ASP A 266 47.33 28.73 35.07
N TYR A 267 46.96 27.60 35.69
CA TYR A 267 47.22 27.22 37.09
C TYR A 267 46.70 28.03 38.31
N SER A 268 45.74 27.43 39.04
CA SER A 268 45.96 26.73 40.34
C SER A 268 45.08 27.08 41.57
N LYS A 269 45.04 26.09 42.50
CA LYS A 269 44.55 26.07 43.91
C LYS A 269 43.02 25.95 44.07
N ALA A 270 42.44 24.88 44.65
CA ALA A 270 42.63 24.15 45.94
C ALA A 270 41.83 24.80 47.11
N THR A 271 41.33 24.10 48.15
CA THR A 271 41.58 22.72 48.68
C THR A 271 40.32 22.22 49.47
N VAL A 272 40.44 21.18 50.31
CA VAL A 272 39.51 20.78 51.42
C VAL A 272 38.27 19.95 50.97
N LYS A 273 37.91 18.77 51.54
CA LYS A 273 38.48 17.93 52.64
C LYS A 273 38.23 16.44 52.37
N ILE A 274 39.03 15.56 52.98
CA ILE A 274 38.78 14.11 53.14
C ILE A 274 38.81 13.81 54.65
N ASN A 275 37.98 12.88 55.14
CA ASN A 275 38.07 12.31 56.49
C ASN A 275 38.79 10.95 56.45
N GLN A 276 39.61 10.65 57.47
CA GLN A 276 40.30 9.36 57.65
C GLN A 276 40.06 8.78 59.04
N SER A 277 39.65 7.52 59.09
CA SER A 277 39.66 6.60 60.24
C SER A 277 39.24 5.21 59.73
N ALA A 278 39.83 4.07 60.11
CA ALA A 278 40.89 3.80 61.09
C ALA A 278 41.82 2.65 60.61
N ILE A 279 42.73 2.18 61.47
CA ILE A 279 43.82 1.23 61.17
C ILE A 279 43.47 -0.20 61.62
N GLY A 280 43.92 -1.24 60.90
CA GLY A 280 43.76 -2.65 61.30
C GLY A 280 44.58 -3.69 60.52
N ASN A 281 45.79 -3.99 61.02
CA ASN A 281 46.64 -5.19 60.86
C ASN A 281 46.45 -6.21 59.70
N THR A 282 47.51 -6.28 58.87
CA THR A 282 48.24 -7.51 58.43
C THR A 282 47.52 -8.86 58.25
N ALA A 283 47.47 -9.37 57.01
CA ALA A 283 47.81 -10.76 56.65
C ALA A 283 48.11 -10.90 55.15
N ASP A 284 48.94 -11.90 54.83
CA ASP A 284 49.22 -12.58 53.55
C ASP A 284 49.54 -11.84 52.24
N VAL A 285 50.59 -12.37 51.59
CA VAL A 285 51.07 -12.04 50.25
C VAL A 285 50.71 -13.22 49.33
N ASP A 286 49.76 -13.02 48.41
CA ASP A 286 49.76 -13.57 47.04
C ASP A 286 48.43 -13.29 46.34
N SER A 287 48.43 -12.42 45.31
CA SER A 287 47.40 -12.27 44.23
C SER A 287 47.48 -10.94 43.45
N PHE A 288 48.62 -10.23 43.42
CA PHE A 288 48.77 -9.01 42.61
C PHE A 288 49.07 -9.30 41.13
N ASP A 289 48.18 -10.05 40.49
CA ASP A 289 48.11 -10.15 39.03
C ASP A 289 46.64 -10.28 38.57
N LYS A 290 46.30 -9.63 37.44
CA LYS A 290 44.94 -9.52 36.86
C LYS A 290 43.89 -8.73 37.67
N LEU A 291 44.11 -7.42 37.82
CA LEU A 291 43.02 -6.44 37.98
C LEU A 291 42.94 -5.52 36.75
N HIS A 292 42.58 -6.10 35.59
CA HIS A 292 42.09 -5.30 34.47
C HIS A 292 40.74 -4.67 34.86
N PRO A 293 40.49 -3.38 34.58
CA PRO A 293 39.20 -2.78 34.85
C PRO A 293 38.13 -3.43 33.96
N VAL A 294 37.21 -4.16 34.58
CA VAL A 294 36.01 -4.69 33.90
C VAL A 294 35.14 -3.48 33.54
N ILE A 295 35.30 -2.96 32.33
CA ILE A 295 34.46 -1.89 31.81
C ILE A 295 33.04 -2.46 31.70
N ALA A 296 32.17 -2.04 32.63
CA ALA A 296 30.81 -2.55 32.75
C ALA A 296 30.05 -2.34 31.44
N ALA A 297 29.85 -3.41 30.69
CA ALA A 297 29.29 -3.35 29.36
C ALA A 297 27.80 -3.04 29.44
N LYS A 298 27.32 -2.24 28.49
CA LYS A 298 25.91 -1.79 28.41
C LYS A 298 25.31 -2.19 27.07
N PRO A 299 23.99 -2.39 26.97
CA PRO A 299 23.32 -2.66 25.70
C PRO A 299 23.70 -1.65 24.62
N ASP A 300 24.16 -2.11 23.45
CA ASP A 300 24.26 -1.23 22.28
C ASP A 300 22.90 -1.17 21.60
N LYS A 301 22.43 0.04 21.31
CA LYS A 301 21.10 0.30 20.80
C LYS A 301 21.14 1.16 19.54
N THR A 302 20.11 1.01 18.71
CA THR A 302 19.84 1.92 17.59
C THR A 302 19.28 3.26 18.11
N SER A 303 19.07 4.21 17.20
CA SER A 303 18.33 5.46 17.47
C SER A 303 16.89 5.22 17.96
N GLU A 304 16.33 4.04 17.67
CA GLU A 304 14.99 3.59 18.03
C GLU A 304 14.99 2.76 19.35
N ASP A 305 16.02 2.93 20.19
CA ASP A 305 16.21 2.21 21.47
C ASP A 305 16.23 0.67 21.38
N ILE A 306 16.29 0.12 20.16
CA ILE A 306 16.32 -1.33 19.91
C ILE A 306 17.72 -1.82 20.23
N GLN A 307 17.86 -2.79 21.13
CA GLN A 307 19.17 -3.42 21.31
C GLN A 307 19.56 -4.15 20.02
N LYS A 308 20.72 -3.77 19.49
CA LYS A 308 21.32 -4.37 18.31
C LYS A 308 21.56 -5.86 18.51
N LYS A 309 21.52 -6.64 17.42
CA LYS A 309 21.63 -8.10 17.47
C LYS A 309 22.76 -8.58 16.58
N ALA A 310 23.64 -9.42 17.11
CA ALA A 310 24.66 -10.13 16.35
C ALA A 310 24.09 -11.47 15.90
N VAL A 311 24.02 -11.70 14.58
CA VAL A 311 23.64 -13.00 13.98
C VAL A 311 24.91 -13.67 13.46
N VAL A 312 25.23 -14.85 13.98
CA VAL A 312 26.43 -15.58 13.52
C VAL A 312 26.20 -16.20 12.14
N ILE A 313 26.95 -15.69 11.16
CA ILE A 313 26.74 -15.97 9.72
C ILE A 313 27.94 -16.67 9.05
N LYS A 314 28.95 -17.08 9.83
CA LYS A 314 30.07 -17.90 9.37
C LYS A 314 30.00 -19.29 9.98
N TYR A 315 30.48 -20.29 9.25
CA TYR A 315 30.56 -21.69 9.67
C TYR A 315 31.84 -22.32 9.09
N PRO A 316 32.53 -23.25 9.78
CA PRO A 316 32.28 -23.72 11.15
C PRO A 316 33.00 -22.90 12.24
N SER A 317 33.73 -21.84 11.88
CA SER A 317 34.88 -21.33 12.65
C SER A 317 34.62 -20.18 13.64
N VAL A 318 33.38 -19.99 14.12
CA VAL A 318 33.06 -18.87 15.02
C VAL A 318 33.14 -19.29 16.49
N LYS A 319 33.89 -18.50 17.28
CA LYS A 319 33.99 -18.63 18.74
C LYS A 319 33.33 -17.46 19.46
N LEU A 320 32.64 -17.78 20.56
CA LEU A 320 32.27 -16.84 21.62
C LEU A 320 33.41 -16.84 22.63
N PHE A 321 34.30 -15.86 22.51
CA PHE A 321 35.47 -15.74 23.37
C PHE A 321 35.06 -15.33 24.79
N LYS A 322 35.74 -15.86 25.81
CA LYS A 322 35.45 -15.52 27.21
C LYS A 322 35.89 -14.10 27.58
N GLN A 323 36.81 -13.51 26.81
CA GLN A 323 37.36 -12.18 27.05
C GLN A 323 37.61 -11.44 25.72
N ALA A 324 37.83 -10.12 25.80
CA ALA A 324 38.20 -9.28 24.66
C ALA A 324 39.59 -9.61 24.07
N THR A 325 40.38 -10.45 24.74
CA THR A 325 41.71 -10.93 24.33
C THR A 325 41.83 -12.44 24.55
N GLY A 326 42.81 -13.09 23.90
CA GLY A 326 43.06 -14.53 24.03
C GLY A 326 42.05 -15.43 23.28
N ASP A 327 42.41 -16.70 23.07
CA ASP A 327 41.73 -17.57 22.10
C ASP A 327 40.78 -18.63 22.71
N THR A 328 40.54 -18.51 24.02
CA THR A 328 39.60 -19.33 24.77
C THR A 328 38.16 -18.86 24.54
N GLY A 329 37.34 -19.76 23.99
CA GLY A 329 35.95 -19.50 23.64
C GLY A 329 35.22 -20.77 23.28
N GLU A 330 33.90 -20.72 23.41
CA GLU A 330 32.99 -21.80 23.02
C GLU A 330 32.67 -21.69 21.52
N GLU A 331 32.52 -22.81 20.81
CA GLU A 331 32.05 -22.78 19.42
C GLU A 331 30.61 -22.31 19.33
N VAL A 332 30.29 -21.60 18.25
CA VAL A 332 29.01 -20.93 18.09
C VAL A 332 28.29 -21.47 16.87
N SER A 333 27.08 -22.00 17.09
CA SER A 333 26.21 -22.47 16.01
C SER A 333 25.98 -21.38 14.96
N PHE A 334 25.99 -21.78 13.70
CA PHE A 334 25.48 -20.93 12.62
C PHE A 334 24.03 -20.51 12.93
N MET A 335 23.69 -19.26 12.62
CA MET A 335 22.45 -18.57 13.00
C MET A 335 22.17 -18.39 14.50
N GLN A 336 23.15 -18.66 15.39
CA GLN A 336 23.03 -18.24 16.78
C GLN A 336 22.95 -16.71 16.86
N LEU A 337 21.92 -16.23 17.58
CA LEU A 337 21.71 -14.82 17.85
C LEU A 337 22.24 -14.45 19.23
N TYR A 338 22.85 -13.27 19.33
CA TYR A 338 23.19 -12.60 20.58
C TYR A 338 22.78 -11.13 20.52
N PHE A 339 22.68 -10.49 21.68
CA PHE A 339 22.43 -9.06 21.80
C PHE A 339 23.74 -8.30 22.01
N ILE A 340 23.97 -7.24 21.23
CA ILE A 340 25.24 -6.51 21.22
C ILE A 340 25.33 -5.55 22.40
N MET A 341 26.53 -5.42 22.95
CA MET A 341 26.88 -4.53 24.04
C MET A 341 28.05 -3.61 23.64
N LYS A 342 28.28 -2.54 24.42
CA LYS A 342 29.40 -1.59 24.26
C LYS A 342 30.21 -1.51 25.56
N PRO A 343 31.52 -1.17 25.50
CA PRO A 343 32.27 -0.81 24.29
C PRO A 343 32.85 -2.02 23.52
N GLU A 344 33.10 -1.82 22.22
CA GLU A 344 34.00 -2.69 21.44
C GLU A 344 35.43 -2.62 22.01
N MET A 345 36.12 -3.76 22.09
CA MET A 345 37.51 -3.83 22.54
C MET A 345 38.29 -4.82 21.67
N ASN A 346 39.47 -4.40 21.17
CA ASN A 346 40.40 -5.24 20.41
C ASN A 346 39.79 -5.97 19.19
N GLY A 347 38.89 -5.30 18.46
CA GLY A 347 38.19 -5.89 17.30
C GLY A 347 37.13 -6.94 17.67
N ARG A 348 36.87 -7.14 18.98
CA ARG A 348 35.77 -7.95 19.49
C ARG A 348 34.69 -7.06 20.10
N ILE A 349 33.45 -7.50 19.95
CA ILE A 349 32.26 -6.83 20.46
C ILE A 349 31.69 -7.70 21.60
N PRO A 350 31.42 -7.12 22.79
CA PRO A 350 30.81 -7.85 23.88
C PRO A 350 29.34 -8.13 23.55
N VAL A 351 28.86 -9.30 23.93
CA VAL A 351 27.48 -9.71 23.65
C VAL A 351 26.84 -10.44 24.83
N SER A 352 25.51 -10.41 24.89
CA SER A 352 24.71 -11.18 25.84
C SER A 352 23.77 -12.17 25.16
N LYS A 353 23.50 -13.29 25.83
CA LYS A 353 22.48 -14.29 25.43
C LYS A 353 21.06 -13.79 25.75
N SER A 354 20.93 -12.87 26.72
CA SER A 354 19.66 -12.24 27.12
C SER A 354 19.58 -10.74 26.78
N PRO A 355 18.39 -10.19 26.47
CA PRO A 355 18.20 -8.79 26.10
C PRO A 355 18.28 -7.81 27.28
N ASN A 356 18.89 -6.65 27.02
CA ASN A 356 19.15 -5.53 27.94
C ASN A 356 20.06 -5.87 29.15
N LYS A 357 20.90 -6.92 29.06
CA LYS A 357 21.91 -7.22 30.09
C LYS A 357 22.86 -6.03 30.29
N THR A 358 23.27 -5.77 31.53
CA THR A 358 24.30 -4.78 31.90
C THR A 358 25.36 -5.42 32.79
N GLY A 359 26.59 -4.90 32.75
CA GLY A 359 27.70 -5.42 33.55
C GLY A 359 28.57 -6.37 32.74
N GLU A 360 28.71 -7.61 33.18
CA GLU A 360 29.55 -8.61 32.50
C GLU A 360 28.82 -9.19 31.27
N PRO A 361 29.43 -9.23 30.07
CA PRO A 361 28.84 -9.88 28.90
C PRO A 361 28.81 -11.40 29.05
N ASP A 362 27.97 -12.10 28.27
CA ASP A 362 27.99 -13.57 28.22
C ASP A 362 29.11 -14.11 27.30
N GLY A 363 29.79 -13.21 26.58
CA GLY A 363 31.03 -13.46 25.86
C GLY A 363 31.34 -12.36 24.85
N TRP A 364 32.31 -12.62 23.98
CA TRP A 364 32.83 -11.68 22.98
C TRP A 364 32.85 -12.33 21.60
N LEU A 365 32.27 -11.67 20.59
CA LEU A 365 32.34 -12.11 19.19
C LEU A 365 33.35 -11.25 18.43
N ALA A 366 34.02 -11.83 17.42
CA ALA A 366 34.83 -11.05 16.49
C ALA A 366 33.92 -10.22 15.57
N LYS A 367 34.30 -8.98 15.29
CA LYS A 367 33.46 -8.00 14.55
C LYS A 367 33.10 -8.43 13.13
N ASP A 368 33.84 -9.37 12.54
CA ASP A 368 33.61 -9.95 11.23
C ASP A 368 32.91 -11.33 11.27
N SER A 369 32.60 -11.87 12.45
CA SER A 369 31.99 -13.20 12.61
C SER A 369 30.46 -13.21 12.61
N PHE A 370 29.85 -12.02 12.57
CA PHE A 370 28.41 -11.83 12.61
C PHE A 370 27.96 -10.67 11.71
N ILE A 371 26.64 -10.53 11.50
CA ILE A 371 26.02 -9.32 10.97
C ILE A 371 25.11 -8.67 12.02
N GLU A 372 25.05 -7.34 12.02
CA GLU A 372 24.08 -6.58 12.81
C GLU A 372 22.66 -6.68 12.22
N TRP A 373 21.75 -7.40 12.89
CA TRP A 373 20.32 -7.45 12.57
C TRP A 373 19.54 -6.50 13.50
N ASN A 374 19.43 -5.25 13.07
CA ASN A 374 18.92 -4.15 13.89
C ASN A 374 17.52 -3.64 13.47
N THR A 375 16.91 -4.22 12.42
CA THR A 375 15.67 -3.71 11.83
C THR A 375 14.43 -4.18 12.62
N VAL A 376 13.44 -3.30 12.82
CA VAL A 376 12.08 -3.72 13.20
C VAL A 376 11.35 -4.34 12.02
N GLN A 377 11.63 -3.83 10.82
CA GLN A 377 10.95 -4.23 9.60
C GLN A 377 11.50 -5.57 9.12
N MET A 378 10.56 -6.50 8.93
CA MET A 378 10.77 -7.84 8.43
C MET A 378 9.87 -8.03 7.22
N ILE A 379 10.37 -8.66 6.16
CA ILE A 379 9.48 -9.32 5.19
C ILE A 379 9.40 -10.80 5.52
N GLN A 380 8.19 -11.33 5.56
CA GLN A 380 7.97 -12.76 5.38
C GLN A 380 7.83 -13.01 3.88
N LEU A 381 8.49 -14.03 3.32
CA LEU A 381 8.06 -14.48 2.00
C LEU A 381 6.62 -15.01 2.10
N GLU A 382 5.79 -14.62 1.12
CA GLU A 382 4.42 -15.10 0.97
C GLU A 382 4.41 -16.31 0.03
N PRO A 383 4.36 -17.55 0.55
CA PRO A 383 4.18 -18.71 -0.29
C PRO A 383 2.77 -18.68 -0.89
N GLN A 384 2.69 -18.85 -2.21
CA GLN A 384 1.44 -18.78 -2.97
C GLN A 384 1.43 -19.85 -4.05
N SER A 385 0.37 -20.65 -4.11
CA SER A 385 0.24 -21.74 -5.06
C SER A 385 0.37 -21.24 -6.51
N GLY A 386 1.39 -21.72 -7.20
CA GLY A 386 1.72 -21.30 -8.57
C GLY A 386 2.35 -19.93 -8.73
N ARG A 387 2.89 -19.30 -7.68
CA ARG A 387 3.79 -18.16 -7.88
C ARG A 387 5.19 -18.70 -8.17
N LYS A 388 5.83 -18.18 -9.22
CA LYS A 388 7.27 -18.42 -9.46
C LYS A 388 8.06 -18.05 -8.21
N LEU A 389 8.96 -18.94 -7.78
CA LEU A 389 9.80 -18.72 -6.61
C LEU A 389 10.53 -17.37 -6.71
N ALA A 390 10.50 -16.60 -5.64
CA ALA A 390 11.10 -15.27 -5.61
C ALA A 390 12.60 -15.38 -5.89
N LYS A 391 13.14 -14.46 -6.67
CA LYS A 391 14.56 -14.39 -6.96
C LYS A 391 15.18 -13.19 -6.23
N VAL A 392 16.34 -13.43 -5.62
CA VAL A 392 17.18 -12.43 -4.99
C VAL A 392 18.18 -11.96 -6.04
N PHE A 393 18.28 -10.66 -6.27
CA PHE A 393 19.21 -10.07 -7.23
C PHE A 393 20.26 -9.19 -6.54
N ASP A 394 21.35 -8.94 -7.25
CA ASP A 394 22.37 -7.96 -6.88
C ASP A 394 21.86 -6.51 -6.98
N THR A 395 20.99 -6.25 -7.94
CA THR A 395 20.55 -4.93 -8.39
C THR A 395 19.03 -4.75 -8.29
N LEU A 396 18.62 -3.49 -8.10
CA LEU A 396 17.21 -3.09 -7.98
C LEU A 396 16.49 -3.25 -9.32
N GLU A 397 17.19 -2.94 -10.41
CA GLU A 397 16.73 -3.01 -11.79
C GLU A 397 16.33 -4.44 -12.16
N CYS A 398 17.11 -5.43 -11.73
CA CYS A 398 16.83 -6.85 -11.98
C CYS A 398 15.66 -7.37 -11.15
N ALA A 399 15.55 -6.98 -9.87
CA ALA A 399 14.37 -7.28 -9.07
C ALA A 399 13.10 -6.64 -9.67
N ASN A 400 13.17 -5.37 -10.09
CA ASN A 400 12.07 -4.66 -10.74
C ASN A 400 11.70 -5.24 -12.11
N SER A 401 12.65 -5.81 -12.87
CA SER A 401 12.37 -6.45 -14.15
C SER A 401 11.62 -7.76 -13.93
N PHE A 402 12.19 -8.66 -13.11
CA PHE A 402 11.57 -9.94 -12.73
C PHE A 402 10.22 -9.76 -12.01
N ALA A 403 9.99 -8.62 -11.35
CA ALA A 403 8.69 -8.27 -10.78
C ALA A 403 7.57 -8.14 -11.84
N MET A 404 7.89 -7.67 -13.04
CA MET A 404 6.90 -7.43 -14.11
C MET A 404 6.59 -8.69 -14.92
N ASP A 405 7.60 -9.46 -15.31
CA ASP A 405 7.47 -10.59 -16.25
C ASP A 405 7.69 -11.98 -15.61
N GLY A 406 8.27 -12.04 -14.41
CA GLY A 406 8.71 -13.28 -13.79
C GLY A 406 9.78 -14.02 -14.61
N GLN A 407 10.63 -13.30 -15.34
CA GLN A 407 11.77 -13.85 -16.10
C GLN A 407 13.07 -13.14 -15.70
N VAL A 408 14.17 -13.90 -15.66
CA VAL A 408 15.48 -13.31 -15.33
C VAL A 408 16.00 -12.59 -16.57
N ALA A 409 15.92 -11.26 -16.56
CA ALA A 409 16.38 -10.43 -17.67
C ALA A 409 17.88 -10.62 -17.95
N THR A 410 18.28 -10.48 -19.22
CA THR A 410 19.64 -10.75 -19.67
C THR A 410 20.65 -9.84 -18.97
N GLY A 411 21.64 -10.44 -18.29
CA GLY A 411 22.68 -9.75 -17.52
C GLY A 411 22.41 -9.67 -16.01
N CYS A 412 21.22 -10.06 -15.54
CA CYS A 412 20.90 -10.06 -14.12
C CYS A 412 21.56 -11.23 -13.36
N GLN A 413 22.27 -10.92 -12.26
CA GLN A 413 22.86 -11.94 -11.41
C GLN A 413 21.88 -12.40 -10.32
N GLU A 414 21.49 -13.68 -10.37
CA GLU A 414 20.75 -14.31 -9.29
C GLU A 414 21.68 -14.55 -8.07
N LEU A 415 21.40 -13.84 -6.97
CA LEU A 415 21.96 -14.05 -5.63
C LEU A 415 21.23 -15.16 -4.84
N GLY A 416 20.12 -15.68 -5.36
CA GLY A 416 19.49 -16.91 -4.90
C GLY A 416 17.98 -16.90 -5.15
N SER A 417 17.26 -17.83 -4.53
CA SER A 417 15.81 -17.84 -4.55
C SER A 417 15.20 -18.07 -3.17
N GLU A 418 13.92 -17.74 -3.07
CA GLU A 418 12.98 -18.34 -2.13
C GLU A 418 13.21 -19.86 -2.06
N PRO A 419 13.41 -20.43 -0.86
CA PRO A 419 13.44 -21.88 -0.71
C PRO A 419 12.10 -22.46 -1.16
N SER A 420 12.12 -23.46 -2.03
CA SER A 420 10.92 -24.24 -2.32
C SER A 420 10.43 -24.87 -1.01
N ALA A 421 9.18 -24.60 -0.60
CA ALA A 421 8.54 -25.13 0.62
C ALA A 421 8.35 -26.66 0.65
N TRP A 422 8.94 -27.35 -0.34
CA TRP A 422 8.79 -28.75 -0.69
C TRP A 422 10.11 -29.49 -0.46
N GLY A 423 10.43 -29.80 0.80
CA GLY A 423 11.75 -30.36 1.10
C GLY A 423 11.90 -31.07 2.44
N ASP A 424 11.51 -30.46 3.56
CA ASP A 424 11.84 -31.00 4.88
C ASP A 424 10.79 -30.60 5.93
N LYS A 425 10.26 -31.60 6.65
CA LYS A 425 9.30 -31.42 7.76
C LYS A 425 9.82 -30.50 8.86
N LYS A 426 11.15 -30.31 8.96
CA LYS A 426 11.75 -29.32 9.88
C LYS A 426 11.40 -27.87 9.57
N PHE A 427 11.13 -27.50 8.32
CA PHE A 427 10.93 -26.10 7.91
C PHE A 427 9.46 -25.72 7.68
N GLU A 428 8.52 -26.67 7.74
CA GLU A 428 7.11 -26.43 7.39
C GLU A 428 6.38 -25.44 8.31
N ASN A 429 6.89 -25.20 9.51
CA ASN A 429 6.40 -24.18 10.44
C ASN A 429 7.36 -22.97 10.58
N GLN A 430 8.42 -22.91 9.78
CA GLN A 430 9.44 -21.86 9.86
C GLN A 430 9.18 -20.76 8.82
N LYS A 431 8.45 -19.72 9.23
CA LYS A 431 8.31 -18.48 8.49
C LYS A 431 9.70 -17.87 8.21
N LEU A 432 10.14 -17.88 6.96
CA LEU A 432 11.38 -17.21 6.56
C LEU A 432 11.19 -15.69 6.65
N LEU A 433 11.66 -15.13 7.76
CA LEU A 433 11.55 -13.71 8.10
C LEU A 433 12.90 -13.03 7.89
N ILE A 434 12.91 -12.06 6.98
CA ILE A 434 14.10 -11.44 6.40
C ILE A 434 14.19 -9.96 6.83
N PRO A 435 15.33 -9.48 7.36
CA PRO A 435 15.50 -8.07 7.69
C PRO A 435 15.44 -7.19 6.45
N VAL A 436 14.62 -6.13 6.49
CA VAL A 436 14.55 -5.12 5.42
C VAL A 436 15.59 -4.02 5.70
N PHE A 437 16.68 -4.01 4.95
CA PHE A 437 17.72 -2.99 5.06
C PHE A 437 17.41 -1.71 4.26
N ALA A 438 16.60 -1.82 3.20
CA ALA A 438 16.02 -0.70 2.45
C ALA A 438 14.71 -1.16 1.79
N LYS A 439 13.76 -0.24 1.57
CA LYS A 439 12.61 -0.45 0.70
C LYS A 439 12.64 0.56 -0.45
N GLU A 440 12.46 0.05 -1.66
CA GLU A 440 12.20 0.81 -2.88
C GLU A 440 10.79 0.48 -3.40
N LYS A 441 10.31 1.23 -4.40
CA LYS A 441 8.88 1.27 -4.75
C LYS A 441 8.23 -0.12 -5.00
N TYR A 442 8.97 -1.07 -5.57
CA TYR A 442 8.48 -2.43 -5.86
C TYR A 442 9.45 -3.53 -5.39
N ALA A 443 10.39 -3.22 -4.49
CA ALA A 443 11.43 -4.16 -4.06
C ALA A 443 11.99 -3.85 -2.66
N PHE A 444 12.47 -4.88 -1.98
CA PHE A 444 13.11 -4.79 -0.67
C PHE A 444 14.58 -5.23 -0.78
N GLN A 445 15.50 -4.46 -0.20
CA GLN A 445 16.88 -4.92 -0.03
C GLN A 445 16.97 -5.72 1.28
N GLY A 446 16.95 -7.05 1.16
CA GLY A 446 16.90 -7.98 2.28
C GLY A 446 18.24 -8.61 2.64
N GLY A 447 18.27 -9.34 3.76
CA GLY A 447 19.37 -10.18 4.21
C GLY A 447 19.00 -11.65 4.25
N PHE A 448 19.72 -12.49 3.51
CA PHE A 448 19.35 -13.87 3.22
C PHE A 448 20.49 -14.84 3.54
N ILE A 449 20.12 -16.11 3.72
CA ILE A 449 21.07 -17.22 3.78
C ILE A 449 20.94 -17.99 2.46
N ARG A 450 21.96 -17.92 1.60
CA ARG A 450 22.07 -18.81 0.45
C ARG A 450 22.62 -20.16 0.92
N VAL A 451 21.91 -21.24 0.60
CA VAL A 451 22.53 -22.56 0.42
C VAL A 451 22.85 -22.69 -1.07
N PHE A 452 24.05 -23.14 -1.44
CA PHE A 452 24.42 -23.34 -2.84
C PHE A 452 24.06 -24.77 -3.30
N GLU A 453 23.68 -24.94 -4.57
CA GLU A 453 23.47 -26.25 -5.20
C GLU A 453 24.40 -26.43 -6.40
N THR A 454 25.66 -26.80 -6.16
CA THR A 454 26.61 -27.22 -7.22
C THR A 454 27.75 -28.08 -6.70
N GLY A 455 28.04 -29.19 -7.39
CA GLY A 455 29.43 -29.60 -7.66
C GLY A 455 30.16 -30.50 -6.65
N LYS A 456 29.67 -31.74 -6.46
CA LYS A 456 30.39 -32.93 -5.95
C LYS A 456 31.30 -32.81 -4.71
N SER A 457 30.83 -33.49 -3.65
CA SER A 457 31.59 -34.20 -2.61
C SER A 457 32.46 -33.42 -1.60
N VAL A 458 31.94 -33.34 -0.37
CA VAL A 458 32.70 -33.64 0.86
C VAL A 458 31.81 -34.53 1.75
N LYS A 459 32.38 -35.60 2.35
CA LYS A 459 31.75 -36.39 3.44
C LYS A 459 32.33 -35.88 4.79
N ALA A 460 31.64 -35.91 5.93
CA ALA A 460 30.37 -36.56 6.26
C ALA A 460 29.58 -35.83 7.36
N VAL A 461 28.27 -36.08 7.39
CA VAL A 461 27.53 -36.38 8.63
C VAL A 461 27.14 -37.86 8.51
N PRO A 462 27.17 -38.69 9.59
CA PRO A 462 26.87 -40.12 9.48
C PRO A 462 25.47 -40.42 8.93
N GLU A 463 25.32 -41.61 8.35
CA GLU A 463 24.20 -41.99 7.49
C GLU A 463 22.85 -42.01 8.24
N TYR A 464 22.08 -40.94 8.07
CA TYR A 464 20.63 -41.03 8.15
C TYR A 464 20.10 -41.50 6.79
N THR A 465 19.54 -42.71 6.77
CA THR A 465 18.67 -43.15 5.68
C THR A 465 17.44 -42.24 5.67
N PHE A 466 17.32 -41.41 4.62
CA PHE A 466 16.11 -40.61 4.42
C PHE A 466 14.92 -41.57 4.23
N PRO A 467 13.88 -41.54 5.09
CA PRO A 467 12.61 -42.12 4.71
C PRO A 467 12.11 -41.36 3.48
N ILE A 468 11.58 -42.09 2.48
CA ILE A 468 11.02 -41.48 1.27
C ILE A 468 9.92 -40.52 1.73
N LYS A 469 10.05 -39.24 1.36
CA LYS A 469 9.34 -38.14 2.00
C LYS A 469 7.83 -38.28 1.80
N GLU A 470 7.09 -38.08 2.88
CA GLU A 470 5.63 -38.05 2.84
C GLU A 470 5.18 -36.90 1.92
N GLN A 471 4.39 -37.26 0.90
CA GLN A 471 4.06 -36.40 -0.23
C GLN A 471 3.08 -35.31 0.21
N LYS A 472 3.52 -34.03 0.23
CA LYS A 472 2.64 -32.93 0.64
C LYS A 472 1.49 -32.77 -0.37
N THR A 473 0.28 -32.86 0.14
CA THR A 473 -0.94 -32.85 -0.66
C THR A 473 -1.50 -31.44 -0.78
N LEU A 474 -2.12 -31.14 -1.92
CA LEU A 474 -2.86 -29.90 -2.16
C LEU A 474 -4.08 -29.88 -1.26
N GLY A 475 -4.37 -28.74 -0.62
CA GLY A 475 -5.46 -28.59 0.35
C GLY A 475 -6.50 -27.54 -0.02
N TYR A 476 -7.42 -27.30 0.89
CA TYR A 476 -8.45 -26.28 0.80
C TYR A 476 -8.56 -25.50 2.11
N ASP A 477 -8.39 -24.18 2.02
CA ASP A 477 -8.65 -23.25 3.10
C ASP A 477 -9.91 -22.44 2.77
N VAL A 478 -10.91 -22.50 3.65
CA VAL A 478 -12.19 -21.79 3.49
C VAL A 478 -12.47 -20.94 4.72
N VAL A 479 -12.57 -19.62 4.56
CA VAL A 479 -13.07 -18.73 5.62
C VAL A 479 -14.48 -18.28 5.29
N PHE A 480 -15.40 -18.49 6.21
CA PHE A 480 -16.72 -17.89 6.18
C PHE A 480 -16.66 -16.49 6.79
N ALA A 481 -17.10 -15.49 6.03
CA ALA A 481 -17.40 -14.14 6.50
C ALA A 481 -18.93 -13.97 6.48
N ILE A 482 -19.55 -14.03 7.66
CA ILE A 482 -21.02 -14.11 7.78
C ILE A 482 -21.56 -12.90 8.54
N ASP A 483 -22.59 -12.30 8.00
CA ASP A 483 -23.40 -11.28 8.65
C ASP A 483 -24.15 -11.88 9.87
N SER A 484 -24.02 -11.27 11.05
CA SER A 484 -24.64 -11.75 12.30
C SER A 484 -25.68 -10.81 12.91
N THR A 485 -26.27 -9.96 12.07
CA THR A 485 -27.43 -9.11 12.41
C THR A 485 -28.73 -9.94 12.59
N ALA A 486 -29.77 -9.34 13.18
CA ALA A 486 -30.96 -10.06 13.67
C ALA A 486 -31.77 -10.81 12.59
N ASN A 487 -31.91 -10.21 11.41
CA ASN A 487 -32.43 -10.80 10.18
C ASN A 487 -31.66 -12.05 9.69
N MET A 488 -30.37 -12.17 10.03
CA MET A 488 -29.48 -13.22 9.52
C MET A 488 -29.40 -14.48 10.39
N SER A 489 -29.91 -14.43 11.64
CA SER A 489 -29.78 -15.53 12.61
C SER A 489 -30.39 -16.86 12.16
N GLN A 490 -31.47 -16.79 11.39
CA GLN A 490 -32.13 -17.94 10.75
C GLN A 490 -31.22 -18.77 9.82
N TYR A 491 -30.12 -18.20 9.32
CA TYR A 491 -29.20 -18.88 8.40
C TYR A 491 -27.98 -19.52 9.08
N PHE A 492 -27.74 -19.27 10.37
CA PHE A 492 -26.58 -19.83 11.09
C PHE A 492 -26.63 -21.37 11.18
N ASN A 493 -27.77 -21.92 11.62
CA ASN A 493 -27.98 -23.37 11.70
C ASN A 493 -27.94 -24.05 10.31
N PRO A 494 -28.64 -23.54 9.26
CA PRO A 494 -28.48 -24.00 7.89
C PRO A 494 -27.04 -23.97 7.36
N THR A 495 -26.25 -22.95 7.72
CA THR A 495 -24.81 -22.88 7.37
C THR A 495 -24.03 -24.01 8.05
N ALA A 496 -24.26 -24.23 9.35
CA ALA A 496 -23.63 -25.32 10.10
C ALA A 496 -24.02 -26.69 9.55
N GLU A 497 -25.29 -26.90 9.18
CA GLU A 497 -25.74 -28.12 8.52
C GLU A 497 -25.08 -28.33 7.16
N ALA A 498 -25.03 -27.31 6.29
CA ALA A 498 -24.39 -27.41 4.98
C ALA A 498 -22.89 -27.76 5.10
N VAL A 499 -22.20 -27.22 6.11
CA VAL A 499 -20.81 -27.59 6.44
C VAL A 499 -20.72 -29.06 6.90
N GLN A 500 -21.59 -29.51 7.82
CA GLN A 500 -21.61 -30.91 8.27
C GLN A 500 -21.93 -31.87 7.11
N GLU A 501 -22.82 -31.50 6.21
CA GLU A 501 -23.27 -32.29 5.07
C GLU A 501 -22.18 -32.40 4.00
N PHE A 502 -21.60 -31.26 3.58
CA PHE A 502 -20.45 -31.21 2.68
C PHE A 502 -19.27 -32.03 3.21
N VAL A 503 -18.87 -31.83 4.47
CA VAL A 503 -17.76 -32.58 5.06
C VAL A 503 -18.09 -34.06 5.19
N LYS A 504 -19.34 -34.44 5.52
CA LYS A 504 -19.76 -35.85 5.57
C LYS A 504 -19.70 -36.53 4.21
N GLU A 505 -20.09 -35.87 3.12
CA GLU A 505 -19.91 -36.40 1.75
C GLU A 505 -18.42 -36.63 1.45
N LYS A 506 -17.61 -35.58 1.64
CA LYS A 506 -16.19 -35.58 1.24
C LYS A 506 -15.28 -36.32 2.22
N ILE A 507 -15.76 -36.74 3.40
CA ILE A 507 -15.00 -37.57 4.35
C ILE A 507 -14.48 -38.86 3.70
N SER A 508 -15.23 -39.43 2.75
CA SER A 508 -14.81 -40.60 1.96
C SER A 508 -13.59 -40.33 1.03
N GLU A 509 -13.33 -39.07 0.72
CA GLU A 509 -12.15 -38.56 0.01
C GLU A 509 -11.05 -38.13 1.00
N PHE A 510 -11.42 -37.61 2.19
CA PHE A 510 -10.47 -37.18 3.24
C PHE A 510 -9.80 -38.29 4.06
N THR A 511 -10.43 -39.45 4.28
CA THR A 511 -9.99 -40.41 5.33
C THR A 511 -9.81 -41.86 4.90
N ALA A 512 -10.25 -42.26 3.70
CA ALA A 512 -10.33 -43.67 3.32
C ALA A 512 -8.98 -44.27 2.85
N SER A 513 -8.08 -44.57 3.79
CA SER A 513 -6.78 -45.21 3.54
C SER A 513 -6.88 -46.75 3.51
N GLU A 514 -7.33 -47.32 2.39
CA GLU A 514 -7.24 -48.76 2.13
C GLU A 514 -7.21 -49.07 0.62
N GLY A 515 -6.45 -50.09 0.22
CA GLY A 515 -6.53 -50.73 -1.11
C GLY A 515 -5.83 -50.07 -2.31
N GLY A 516 -5.54 -48.77 -2.31
CA GLY A 516 -4.88 -48.10 -3.46
C GLY A 516 -4.50 -46.64 -3.21
N GLN A 517 -3.65 -46.06 -4.07
CA GLN A 517 -3.19 -44.67 -3.94
C GLN A 517 -4.36 -43.68 -4.00
N LYS A 518 -4.66 -43.06 -2.86
CA LYS A 518 -5.55 -41.89 -2.73
C LYS A 518 -4.75 -40.71 -2.19
N ILE A 519 -4.94 -39.55 -2.80
CA ILE A 519 -4.28 -38.30 -2.40
C ILE A 519 -5.13 -37.65 -1.31
N LYS A 520 -4.63 -37.63 -0.07
CA LYS A 520 -5.32 -37.03 1.09
C LYS A 520 -5.26 -35.50 1.03
N THR A 521 -6.18 -34.88 0.31
CA THR A 521 -6.40 -33.42 0.26
C THR A 521 -6.76 -32.88 1.66
N PRO A 522 -5.98 -31.98 2.31
CA PRO A 522 -6.37 -31.41 3.60
C PRO A 522 -7.48 -30.36 3.46
N LEU A 523 -8.33 -30.21 4.47
CA LEU A 523 -9.35 -29.15 4.54
C LEU A 523 -9.23 -28.40 5.87
N ARG A 524 -9.18 -27.07 5.78
CA ARG A 524 -9.24 -26.16 6.93
C ARG A 524 -10.38 -25.19 6.74
N MET A 525 -11.19 -25.00 7.77
CA MET A 525 -12.30 -24.05 7.79
C MET A 525 -12.10 -23.01 8.90
N GLY A 526 -12.64 -21.81 8.70
CA GLY A 526 -12.60 -20.68 9.64
C GLY A 526 -13.91 -19.89 9.58
N VAL A 527 -14.29 -19.23 10.68
CA VAL A 527 -15.52 -18.41 10.77
C VAL A 527 -15.22 -17.08 11.45
N LEU A 528 -15.49 -16.00 10.72
CA LEU A 528 -15.56 -14.65 11.21
C LEU A 528 -16.98 -14.12 10.97
N PHE A 529 -17.58 -13.53 12.00
CA PHE A 529 -18.84 -12.82 11.88
C PHE A 529 -18.64 -11.31 11.79
N TYR A 530 -19.56 -10.60 11.14
CA TYR A 530 -19.59 -9.14 11.05
C TYR A 530 -20.99 -8.57 11.27
N ARG A 531 -21.03 -7.27 11.62
CA ARG A 531 -22.22 -6.43 11.82
C ARG A 531 -21.85 -4.98 11.54
N ASP A 532 -22.84 -4.10 11.48
CA ASP A 532 -22.59 -2.69 11.30
C ASP A 532 -21.89 -2.02 12.50
N ARG A 533 -21.31 -0.85 12.25
CA ARG A 533 -20.83 0.05 13.32
C ARG A 533 -22.04 0.76 13.91
N PRO A 534 -22.34 0.61 15.21
CA PRO A 534 -23.48 1.29 15.80
C PRO A 534 -23.32 2.80 15.68
N ASP A 535 -24.36 3.48 15.20
CA ASP A 535 -24.43 4.93 15.23
C ASP A 535 -24.34 5.46 16.66
N SER A 536 -24.00 6.74 16.81
CA SER A 536 -23.92 7.42 18.11
C SER A 536 -25.25 7.47 18.89
N GLU A 537 -26.35 7.05 18.28
CA GLU A 537 -27.66 6.83 18.91
C GLU A 537 -27.91 5.33 19.17
N ALA A 538 -27.64 4.45 18.20
CA ALA A 538 -27.80 2.98 18.34
C ALA A 538 -26.88 2.39 19.43
N SER A 539 -25.71 2.99 19.65
CA SER A 539 -24.80 2.65 20.76
C SER A 539 -25.36 2.93 22.16
N LYS A 540 -26.60 3.46 22.27
CA LYS A 540 -27.31 3.68 23.54
C LYS A 540 -28.34 2.59 23.84
N ASP A 541 -28.63 1.67 22.92
CA ASP A 541 -29.57 0.58 23.14
C ASP A 541 -28.90 -0.53 24.00
N PRO A 542 -29.46 -0.88 25.18
CA PRO A 542 -28.89 -1.92 26.04
C PRO A 542 -28.83 -3.33 25.41
N SER A 543 -29.64 -3.61 24.39
CA SER A 543 -29.56 -4.87 23.64
C SER A 543 -28.31 -4.97 22.76
N CYS A 544 -27.65 -3.84 22.49
CA CYS A 544 -26.40 -3.75 21.74
C CYS A 544 -25.14 -3.75 22.63
N GLU A 545 -25.29 -3.85 23.96
CA GLU A 545 -24.16 -3.89 24.90
C GLU A 545 -23.28 -5.13 24.63
N GLY A 546 -22.02 -4.90 24.25
CA GLY A 546 -21.10 -5.96 23.83
C GLY A 546 -21.19 -6.37 22.35
N SER A 547 -21.91 -5.64 21.50
CA SER A 547 -21.89 -5.86 20.04
C SER A 547 -20.50 -5.57 19.43
N TYR A 548 -20.26 -6.12 18.24
CA TYR A 548 -18.96 -6.08 17.56
C TYR A 548 -19.15 -5.82 16.05
N VAL A 549 -18.28 -5.01 15.45
CA VAL A 549 -18.25 -4.76 13.99
C VAL A 549 -17.79 -6.01 13.23
N ASN A 550 -16.76 -6.67 13.74
CA ASN A 550 -16.31 -7.98 13.28
C ASN A 550 -15.62 -8.74 14.42
N GLN A 551 -15.67 -10.06 14.37
CA GLN A 551 -15.00 -10.94 15.32
C GLN A 551 -14.80 -12.35 14.77
N TRP A 552 -13.59 -12.89 14.95
CA TRP A 552 -13.35 -14.33 14.77
C TRP A 552 -14.10 -15.13 15.85
N ARG A 553 -14.81 -16.18 15.42
CA ARG A 553 -15.24 -17.26 16.33
C ARG A 553 -14.32 -18.47 16.25
N GLN A 554 -13.73 -18.71 15.08
CA GLN A 554 -12.77 -19.79 14.89
C GLN A 554 -11.80 -19.42 13.75
N GLU A 555 -10.51 -19.30 14.03
CA GLU A 555 -9.44 -19.20 13.02
C GLU A 555 -9.32 -20.50 12.21
N LEU A 556 -8.66 -20.49 11.04
CA LEU A 556 -8.52 -21.66 10.15
C LEU A 556 -8.01 -22.92 10.88
N THR A 557 -8.85 -23.96 10.93
CA THR A 557 -8.60 -25.22 11.65
C THR A 557 -9.10 -26.44 10.86
N GLU A 558 -8.46 -27.60 11.08
CA GLU A 558 -8.95 -28.91 10.61
C GLU A 558 -10.07 -29.47 11.51
N GLN A 559 -10.29 -28.88 12.69
CA GLN A 559 -11.31 -29.33 13.66
C GLN A 559 -12.71 -28.84 13.25
N ILE A 560 -13.33 -29.50 12.27
CA ILE A 560 -14.64 -29.10 11.71
C ILE A 560 -15.72 -28.98 12.80
N ASP A 561 -15.70 -29.80 13.86
CA ASP A 561 -16.67 -29.66 14.96
C ASP A 561 -16.56 -28.31 15.69
N SER A 562 -15.39 -27.67 15.77
CA SER A 562 -15.27 -26.34 16.35
C SER A 562 -15.88 -25.26 15.45
N ILE A 563 -15.86 -25.45 14.13
CA ILE A 563 -16.55 -24.60 13.14
C ILE A 563 -18.07 -24.75 13.24
N VAL A 564 -18.56 -25.99 13.34
CA VAL A 564 -19.98 -26.28 13.53
C VAL A 564 -20.48 -25.68 14.86
N ASN A 565 -19.69 -25.80 15.93
CA ASN A 565 -20.00 -25.20 17.21
C ASN A 565 -19.91 -23.66 17.19
N ALA A 566 -18.95 -23.07 16.47
CA ALA A 566 -18.85 -21.63 16.28
C ALA A 566 -20.09 -21.05 15.57
N LEU A 567 -20.60 -21.74 14.55
CA LEU A 567 -21.81 -21.34 13.82
C LEU A 567 -23.07 -21.50 14.67
N LYS A 568 -23.23 -22.63 15.38
CA LYS A 568 -24.44 -22.92 16.17
C LYS A 568 -24.57 -22.15 17.48
N ASN A 569 -23.47 -21.63 18.02
CA ASN A 569 -23.45 -20.84 19.25
C ASN A 569 -23.31 -19.33 19.00
N GLU A 570 -23.34 -18.87 17.74
CA GLU A 570 -23.42 -17.44 17.47
C GLU A 570 -24.75 -16.88 17.96
N LYS A 571 -24.68 -15.71 18.61
CA LYS A 571 -25.86 -14.94 18.96
C LYS A 571 -26.08 -13.90 17.87
N GLU A 572 -27.33 -13.71 17.49
CA GLU A 572 -27.72 -12.52 16.76
C GLU A 572 -27.38 -11.24 17.55
N GLY A 573 -27.37 -10.10 16.87
CA GLY A 573 -27.25 -8.83 17.55
C GLY A 573 -27.65 -7.66 16.67
N CYS A 574 -27.45 -6.46 17.20
CA CYS A 574 -27.77 -5.23 16.50
C CYS A 574 -26.93 -5.08 15.23
N GLY A 575 -27.61 -5.05 14.09
CA GLY A 575 -27.28 -4.17 12.97
C GLY A 575 -28.05 -2.85 13.12
N GLY A 576 -27.67 -1.84 12.34
CA GLY A 576 -28.36 -0.55 12.28
C GLY A 576 -29.32 -0.50 11.09
N ASP A 577 -29.35 0.66 10.43
CA ASP A 577 -29.84 0.78 9.06
C ASP A 577 -28.85 0.08 8.09
N GLU A 578 -29.32 -0.53 6.99
CA GLU A 578 -28.45 -0.91 5.88
C GLU A 578 -27.71 0.35 5.34
N PRO A 579 -26.39 0.35 5.02
CA PRO A 579 -25.49 -0.80 4.79
C PRO A 579 -24.75 -1.40 6.01
N GLU A 580 -23.95 -2.44 5.75
CA GLU A 580 -23.17 -3.22 6.74
C GLU A 580 -21.63 -3.11 6.57
N ALA A 581 -20.86 -3.50 7.59
CA ALA A 581 -19.39 -3.35 7.64
C ALA A 581 -18.57 -4.42 6.88
N ILE A 582 -19.07 -4.86 5.72
CA ILE A 582 -18.53 -5.98 4.92
C ILE A 582 -17.05 -5.79 4.57
N LEU A 583 -16.63 -4.59 4.14
CA LEU A 583 -15.28 -4.38 3.63
C LEU A 583 -14.22 -4.52 4.74
N ASP A 584 -14.54 -4.11 5.97
CA ASP A 584 -13.66 -4.29 7.13
C ASP A 584 -13.50 -5.77 7.48
N ALA A 585 -14.60 -6.53 7.46
CA ALA A 585 -14.59 -7.98 7.66
C ALA A 585 -13.72 -8.69 6.62
N LEU A 586 -13.83 -8.32 5.34
CA LEU A 586 -13.03 -8.91 4.26
C LEU A 586 -11.55 -8.53 4.35
N ASN A 587 -11.22 -7.24 4.55
CA ASN A 587 -9.85 -6.77 4.77
C ASN A 587 -9.21 -7.51 5.96
N ARG A 588 -9.97 -7.69 7.05
CA ARG A 588 -9.53 -8.45 8.22
C ARG A 588 -9.24 -9.92 7.87
N VAL A 589 -10.15 -10.62 7.20
CA VAL A 589 -9.93 -12.02 6.80
C VAL A 589 -8.72 -12.17 5.86
N ILE A 590 -8.45 -11.22 4.97
CA ILE A 590 -7.30 -11.28 4.05
C ILE A 590 -5.96 -11.05 4.79
N ILE A 591 -5.96 -10.25 5.87
CA ILE A 591 -4.74 -9.88 6.61
C ILE A 591 -4.44 -10.83 7.79
N ASP A 592 -5.43 -11.15 8.63
CA ASP A 592 -5.26 -11.98 9.84
C ASP A 592 -4.92 -13.44 9.50
N THR A 593 -5.59 -13.98 8.46
CA THR A 593 -5.66 -15.42 8.24
C THR A 593 -4.31 -16.02 7.86
N GLN A 594 -3.89 -17.04 8.60
CA GLN A 594 -2.71 -17.86 8.27
C GLN A 594 -3.06 -18.90 7.20
N TRP A 595 -3.27 -18.41 5.97
CA TRP A 595 -3.47 -19.23 4.76
C TRP A 595 -2.27 -20.16 4.51
N GLN A 596 -2.53 -21.37 4.05
CA GLN A 596 -1.50 -22.35 3.70
C GLN A 596 -1.00 -22.14 2.26
N ASP A 597 0.30 -22.37 2.11
CA ASP A 597 1.12 -22.30 0.89
C ASP A 597 0.48 -23.08 -0.28
N ASN A 598 0.06 -24.30 0.04
CA ASN A 598 -0.42 -25.33 -0.87
C ASN A 598 -1.91 -25.62 -0.63
N SER A 599 -2.71 -24.59 -0.38
CA SER A 599 -4.17 -24.67 -0.34
C SER A 599 -4.79 -23.82 -1.46
N PHE A 600 -5.90 -24.30 -2.03
CA PHE A 600 -6.91 -23.41 -2.61
C PHE A 600 -7.43 -22.48 -1.51
N ARG A 601 -7.60 -21.18 -1.79
CA ARG A 601 -7.99 -20.19 -0.78
C ARG A 601 -9.32 -19.55 -1.17
N ALA A 602 -10.33 -19.69 -0.32
CA ALA A 602 -11.66 -19.13 -0.57
C ALA A 602 -12.21 -18.36 0.64
N ILE A 603 -12.89 -17.25 0.37
CA ILE A 603 -13.74 -16.56 1.34
C ILE A 603 -15.20 -16.72 0.89
N ILE A 604 -16.03 -17.34 1.72
CA ILE A 604 -17.48 -17.40 1.53
C ILE A 604 -18.09 -16.20 2.24
N LEU A 605 -18.57 -15.22 1.47
CA LEU A 605 -19.28 -14.06 2.01
C LEU A 605 -20.78 -14.34 2.04
N VAL A 606 -21.41 -14.19 3.20
CA VAL A 606 -22.86 -14.32 3.41
C VAL A 606 -23.40 -13.08 4.10
N GLY A 607 -24.50 -12.52 3.58
CA GLY A 607 -25.21 -11.37 4.14
C GLY A 607 -26.39 -10.95 3.26
N ASP A 608 -27.27 -10.10 3.78
CA ASP A 608 -28.44 -9.60 3.04
C ASP A 608 -28.41 -8.09 2.74
N ALA A 609 -27.47 -7.33 3.31
CA ALA A 609 -27.28 -5.89 3.11
C ALA A 609 -26.15 -5.53 2.12
N PRO A 610 -26.07 -4.28 1.63
CA PRO A 610 -24.89 -3.72 0.95
C PRO A 610 -23.72 -3.41 1.91
N ALA A 611 -22.62 -2.88 1.37
CA ALA A 611 -21.46 -2.42 2.14
C ALA A 611 -21.31 -0.90 2.14
N HIS A 612 -20.76 -0.33 3.22
CA HIS A 612 -20.50 1.12 3.33
C HIS A 612 -19.52 1.67 2.29
N GLY A 613 -19.87 2.83 1.73
CA GLY A 613 -19.05 3.58 0.77
C GLY A 613 -17.85 4.30 1.41
N ILE A 614 -16.94 4.79 0.56
CA ILE A 614 -15.74 5.56 0.97
C ILE A 614 -16.05 6.99 1.45
N ASP A 615 -17.28 7.44 1.24
CA ASP A 615 -17.86 8.69 1.71
C ASP A 615 -18.39 8.59 3.16
N LYS A 616 -18.82 7.39 3.57
CA LYS A 616 -19.29 7.05 4.92
C LYS A 616 -18.14 6.78 5.88
N VAL A 617 -17.28 7.76 6.11
CA VAL A 617 -16.01 7.58 6.86
C VAL A 617 -16.24 7.18 8.32
N GLU A 618 -17.38 7.52 8.90
CA GLU A 618 -17.83 7.10 10.23
C GLU A 618 -18.14 5.59 10.31
N LYS A 619 -18.67 5.00 9.23
CA LYS A 619 -18.96 3.56 9.10
C LYS A 619 -17.81 2.77 8.44
N ASN A 620 -16.99 3.43 7.63
CA ASN A 620 -15.84 2.91 6.88
C ASN A 620 -14.58 3.79 7.12
N PRO A 621 -14.03 3.79 8.35
CA PRO A 621 -12.91 4.66 8.74
C PRO A 621 -11.62 4.35 7.99
N MET A 622 -11.41 3.08 7.63
CA MET A 622 -10.27 2.63 6.83
C MET A 622 -10.36 3.06 5.35
N LYS A 623 -11.51 3.60 4.92
CA LYS A 623 -11.81 4.03 3.54
C LYS A 623 -11.55 2.94 2.50
N LEU A 624 -11.90 1.71 2.86
CA LEU A 624 -11.80 0.55 1.99
C LEU A 624 -12.82 0.66 0.86
N ASP A 625 -12.43 0.23 -0.33
CA ASP A 625 -13.34 0.04 -1.46
C ASP A 625 -13.19 -1.38 -2.04
N VAL A 626 -14.17 -1.79 -2.84
CA VAL A 626 -14.18 -3.13 -3.46
C VAL A 626 -12.95 -3.36 -4.34
N ALA A 627 -12.39 -2.32 -4.96
CA ALA A 627 -11.17 -2.42 -5.76
C ALA A 627 -9.94 -2.76 -4.89
N THR A 628 -9.84 -2.17 -3.70
CA THR A 628 -8.78 -2.46 -2.72
C THR A 628 -8.94 -3.87 -2.16
N ILE A 629 -10.15 -4.29 -1.78
CA ILE A 629 -10.42 -5.65 -1.29
C ILE A 629 -10.12 -6.71 -2.37
N ASN A 630 -10.58 -6.50 -3.61
CA ASN A 630 -10.28 -7.41 -4.73
C ASN A 630 -8.77 -7.49 -4.96
N LYS A 631 -8.07 -6.35 -5.02
CA LYS A 631 -6.62 -6.31 -5.19
C LYS A 631 -5.87 -7.06 -4.08
N GLN A 632 -6.24 -6.86 -2.81
CA GLN A 632 -5.65 -7.60 -1.68
C GLN A 632 -5.89 -9.12 -1.79
N ALA A 633 -7.10 -9.53 -2.19
CA ALA A 633 -7.46 -10.94 -2.36
C ALA A 633 -6.73 -11.58 -3.55
N GLU A 634 -6.67 -10.91 -4.70
CA GLU A 634 -5.92 -11.33 -5.89
C GLU A 634 -4.41 -11.44 -5.61
N GLU A 635 -3.85 -10.46 -4.91
CA GLU A 635 -2.44 -10.44 -4.50
C GLU A 635 -2.09 -11.66 -3.63
N LYS A 636 -3.06 -12.31 -2.97
CA LYS A 636 -2.93 -13.56 -2.20
C LYS A 636 -3.54 -14.81 -2.86
N SER A 637 -4.08 -14.69 -4.08
CA SER A 637 -4.84 -15.73 -4.80
C SER A 637 -6.02 -16.32 -4.01
N ILE A 638 -6.82 -15.44 -3.40
CA ILE A 638 -8.04 -15.77 -2.64
C ILE A 638 -9.28 -15.53 -3.51
N ARG A 639 -10.15 -16.52 -3.64
CA ARG A 639 -11.40 -16.47 -4.42
C ARG A 639 -12.60 -16.08 -3.54
N PHE A 640 -13.49 -15.24 -4.06
CA PHE A 640 -14.71 -14.81 -3.37
C PHE A 640 -15.93 -15.65 -3.78
N LEU A 641 -16.63 -16.22 -2.81
CA LEU A 641 -17.78 -17.11 -2.99
C LEU A 641 -19.01 -16.48 -2.31
N ASN A 642 -19.65 -15.56 -3.02
CA ASN A 642 -20.55 -14.58 -2.43
C ASN A 642 -22.01 -15.02 -2.58
N ILE A 643 -22.67 -15.26 -1.44
CA ILE A 643 -24.10 -15.60 -1.35
C ILE A 643 -24.83 -14.37 -0.80
N LYS A 644 -25.46 -13.60 -1.68
CA LYS A 644 -26.31 -12.46 -1.30
C LYS A 644 -27.72 -12.96 -1.08
N ILE A 645 -28.29 -12.62 0.07
CA ILE A 645 -29.70 -12.87 0.39
C ILE A 645 -30.51 -11.60 0.09
N GLY A 646 -31.69 -11.72 -0.52
CA GLY A 646 -32.51 -10.57 -0.94
C GLY A 646 -31.96 -9.81 -2.16
N GLU A 647 -32.86 -9.20 -2.94
CA GLU A 647 -32.54 -8.65 -4.27
C GLU A 647 -31.89 -7.25 -4.23
N ASP A 648 -31.77 -6.65 -3.06
CA ASP A 648 -31.36 -5.26 -2.86
C ASP A 648 -29.84 -5.07 -2.94
N ASP A 649 -29.38 -3.97 -3.55
CA ASP A 649 -27.98 -3.55 -3.74
C ASP A 649 -26.92 -4.65 -3.96
N LEU A 650 -27.28 -5.61 -4.83
CA LEU A 650 -26.46 -6.75 -5.26
C LEU A 650 -25.05 -6.41 -5.77
N LYS A 651 -24.80 -5.14 -6.07
CA LYS A 651 -23.65 -4.64 -6.80
C LYS A 651 -22.33 -4.95 -6.09
N THR A 652 -22.25 -4.79 -4.77
CA THR A 652 -21.01 -5.06 -4.01
C THR A 652 -20.65 -6.54 -4.04
N PHE A 653 -21.60 -7.43 -3.73
CA PHE A 653 -21.40 -8.89 -3.79
C PHE A 653 -21.01 -9.36 -5.19
N LYS A 654 -21.65 -8.84 -6.25
CA LYS A 654 -21.30 -9.12 -7.65
C LYS A 654 -19.90 -8.63 -8.01
N THR A 655 -19.52 -7.42 -7.59
CA THR A 655 -18.23 -6.81 -7.94
C THR A 655 -17.08 -7.53 -7.21
N LEU A 656 -17.24 -7.87 -5.93
CA LEU A 656 -16.28 -8.66 -5.16
C LEU A 656 -15.99 -10.02 -5.84
N ALA A 657 -17.05 -10.74 -6.24
CA ALA A 657 -16.90 -12.09 -6.82
C ALA A 657 -16.39 -12.10 -8.28
N LEU A 658 -16.81 -11.13 -9.10
CA LEU A 658 -16.71 -11.23 -10.56
C LEU A 658 -15.75 -10.20 -11.19
N ALA A 659 -15.52 -9.05 -10.54
CA ALA A 659 -14.62 -8.00 -11.03
C ALA A 659 -13.17 -8.24 -10.58
N THR A 660 -12.71 -9.47 -10.80
CA THR A 660 -11.32 -9.92 -10.68
C THR A 660 -10.83 -10.48 -12.02
N SER A 661 -9.52 -10.65 -12.11
CA SER A 661 -8.82 -11.34 -13.19
C SER A 661 -9.43 -12.71 -13.50
N PRO A 662 -9.42 -13.18 -14.76
CA PRO A 662 -10.09 -14.43 -15.15
C PRO A 662 -9.69 -15.65 -14.30
N GLN A 663 -8.41 -15.72 -13.89
CA GLN A 663 -7.90 -16.76 -12.99
C GLN A 663 -8.51 -16.66 -11.57
N ASN A 664 -8.59 -15.48 -10.98
CA ASN A 664 -9.09 -15.31 -9.62
C ASN A 664 -10.60 -15.00 -9.57
N ARG A 665 -11.36 -15.34 -10.63
CA ARG A 665 -12.81 -15.12 -10.69
C ARG A 665 -13.55 -16.12 -9.81
N GLY A 666 -14.20 -15.60 -8.78
CA GLY A 666 -15.00 -16.34 -7.83
C GLY A 666 -16.43 -16.60 -8.33
N ARG A 667 -17.37 -16.68 -7.39
CA ARG A 667 -18.80 -16.97 -7.65
C ARG A 667 -19.69 -15.97 -6.95
N TYR A 668 -20.78 -15.61 -7.61
CA TYR A 668 -21.88 -14.84 -7.03
C TYR A 668 -23.16 -15.67 -7.18
N VAL A 669 -23.93 -15.80 -6.10
CA VAL A 669 -25.27 -16.37 -6.12
C VAL A 669 -26.21 -15.47 -5.34
N LEU A 670 -27.46 -15.39 -5.81
CA LEU A 670 -28.57 -14.68 -5.18
C LEU A 670 -29.55 -15.71 -4.59
N VAL A 671 -29.99 -15.49 -3.36
CA VAL A 671 -30.99 -16.32 -2.67
C VAL A 671 -32.16 -15.44 -2.24
N PRO A 672 -33.43 -15.84 -2.48
CA PRO A 672 -34.59 -15.10 -2.00
C PRO A 672 -34.62 -14.95 -0.47
N LYS A 673 -35.02 -13.77 0.03
CA LYS A 673 -35.07 -13.47 1.47
C LYS A 673 -36.11 -14.38 2.16
N GLY A 674 -35.66 -15.16 3.15
CA GLY A 674 -36.49 -16.14 3.87
C GLY A 674 -36.47 -17.56 3.29
N ASP A 675 -35.88 -17.80 2.11
CA ASP A 675 -35.78 -19.16 1.55
C ASP A 675 -34.56 -19.91 2.13
N ILE A 676 -34.75 -20.41 3.36
CA ILE A 676 -33.75 -21.19 4.11
C ILE A 676 -33.37 -22.49 3.37
N GLY A 677 -34.30 -23.09 2.62
CA GLY A 677 -34.06 -24.32 1.86
C GLY A 677 -33.12 -24.08 0.67
N THR A 678 -33.45 -23.10 -0.17
CA THR A 678 -32.59 -22.67 -1.27
C THR A 678 -31.26 -22.10 -0.77
N PHE A 679 -31.23 -21.42 0.37
CA PHE A 679 -29.97 -20.99 1.00
C PHE A 679 -29.05 -22.17 1.30
N LYS A 680 -29.53 -23.18 2.05
CA LYS A 680 -28.74 -24.35 2.43
C LYS A 680 -28.22 -25.09 1.19
N GLN A 681 -29.09 -25.34 0.21
CA GLN A 681 -28.70 -26.00 -1.03
C GLN A 681 -27.69 -25.17 -1.81
N THR A 682 -27.88 -23.84 -1.92
CA THR A 682 -26.96 -22.93 -2.62
C THR A 682 -25.56 -22.94 -2.02
N LEU A 683 -25.45 -22.98 -0.69
CA LEU A 683 -24.16 -23.06 -0.01
C LEU A 683 -23.49 -24.42 -0.25
N LEU A 684 -24.24 -25.52 -0.10
CA LEU A 684 -23.74 -26.88 -0.35
C LEU A 684 -23.28 -27.04 -1.82
N ASP A 685 -24.06 -26.54 -2.77
CA ASP A 685 -23.71 -26.44 -4.20
C ASP A 685 -22.44 -25.64 -4.44
N THR A 686 -22.27 -24.51 -3.75
CA THR A 686 -21.11 -23.62 -3.92
C THR A 686 -19.83 -24.26 -3.39
N LEU A 687 -19.90 -24.90 -2.23
CA LEU A 687 -18.81 -25.72 -1.67
C LEU A 687 -18.45 -26.88 -2.63
N ASN A 688 -19.46 -27.62 -3.10
CA ASN A 688 -19.26 -28.74 -4.04
C ASN A 688 -18.65 -28.30 -5.39
N LYS A 689 -19.05 -27.14 -5.94
CA LYS A 689 -18.56 -26.63 -7.22
C LYS A 689 -17.12 -26.12 -7.17
N GLU A 690 -16.64 -25.65 -6.02
CA GLU A 690 -15.22 -25.30 -5.83
C GLU A 690 -14.38 -26.53 -5.43
N TRP A 691 -14.94 -27.48 -4.66
CA TRP A 691 -14.30 -28.77 -4.40
C TRP A 691 -14.01 -29.54 -5.70
N ALA A 692 -14.93 -29.50 -6.67
CA ALA A 692 -14.73 -30.10 -7.99
C ALA A 692 -13.54 -29.50 -8.76
N LEU A 693 -13.29 -28.18 -8.62
CA LEU A 693 -12.16 -27.46 -9.25
C LEU A 693 -10.82 -27.81 -8.57
N LEU A 694 -10.84 -28.06 -7.27
CA LEU A 694 -9.71 -28.62 -6.53
C LEU A 694 -9.44 -30.07 -6.96
N ALA A 695 -10.48 -30.91 -7.04
CA ALA A 695 -10.37 -32.32 -7.41
C ALA A 695 -9.86 -32.54 -8.85
N SER A 696 -10.28 -31.72 -9.82
CA SER A 696 -9.70 -31.73 -11.18
C SER A 696 -8.20 -31.42 -11.15
N THR A 697 -7.82 -30.38 -10.42
CA THR A 697 -6.42 -29.93 -10.28
C THR A 697 -5.54 -30.99 -9.60
N VAL A 698 -6.02 -31.61 -8.52
CA VAL A 698 -5.33 -32.73 -7.84
C VAL A 698 -5.12 -33.90 -8.79
N LYS A 699 -6.15 -34.29 -9.56
CA LYS A 699 -6.05 -35.40 -10.50
C LYS A 699 -5.02 -35.12 -11.61
N ILE A 700 -5.11 -33.96 -12.26
CA ILE A 700 -4.18 -33.57 -13.34
C ILE A 700 -2.74 -33.55 -12.81
N THR A 701 -2.54 -33.04 -11.59
CA THR A 701 -1.22 -33.06 -10.92
C THR A 701 -0.69 -34.48 -10.69
N ALA A 702 -1.55 -35.44 -10.31
CA ALA A 702 -1.19 -36.84 -10.15
C ALA A 702 -0.80 -37.48 -11.49
N ASP A 703 -1.58 -37.24 -12.54
CA ASP A 703 -1.34 -37.77 -13.89
C ASP A 703 0.05 -37.31 -14.41
N ILE A 704 0.39 -36.02 -14.26
CA ILE A 704 1.71 -35.46 -14.64
C ILE A 704 2.87 -36.11 -13.85
N GLN A 705 2.65 -36.45 -12.57
CA GLN A 705 3.68 -37.10 -11.75
C GLN A 705 3.97 -38.55 -12.20
N THR A 706 3.03 -39.21 -12.88
CA THR A 706 3.25 -40.53 -13.51
C THR A 706 3.93 -40.45 -14.88
N ASP A 707 3.74 -39.36 -15.64
CA ASP A 707 4.35 -39.16 -16.95
C ASP A 707 4.80 -37.70 -17.15
N LYS A 708 6.08 -37.46 -16.86
CA LYS A 708 6.73 -36.15 -16.98
C LYS A 708 6.79 -35.60 -18.42
N THR A 709 6.40 -36.37 -19.44
CA THR A 709 6.34 -35.86 -20.83
C THR A 709 5.05 -35.09 -21.13
N LYS A 710 4.04 -35.19 -20.24
CA LYS A 710 2.74 -34.52 -20.39
C LYS A 710 2.61 -33.29 -19.48
N ILE A 711 3.43 -32.26 -19.70
CA ILE A 711 3.13 -30.93 -19.13
C ILE A 711 1.94 -30.39 -19.94
N PRO A 712 0.74 -30.20 -19.33
CA PRO A 712 -0.45 -29.87 -20.09
C PRO A 712 -0.40 -28.43 -20.61
N THR A 713 -0.90 -28.22 -21.81
CA THR A 713 -0.97 -26.90 -22.44
C THR A 713 -2.38 -26.30 -22.28
N PRO A 714 -2.57 -24.98 -22.48
CA PRO A 714 -3.90 -24.34 -22.42
C PRO A 714 -4.96 -24.89 -23.40
N SER A 715 -4.58 -25.83 -24.27
CA SER A 715 -5.48 -26.68 -25.05
C SER A 715 -6.35 -27.61 -24.21
N ASP A 716 -5.89 -27.99 -23.02
CA ASP A 716 -6.36 -29.19 -22.31
C ASP A 716 -7.51 -28.88 -21.33
N GLY A 717 -8.21 -27.76 -21.55
CA GLY A 717 -9.34 -27.29 -20.75
C GLY A 717 -8.97 -26.55 -19.45
N LEU A 718 -7.69 -26.52 -19.09
CA LEU A 718 -7.17 -25.82 -17.90
C LEU A 718 -7.39 -24.31 -17.98
N THR A 719 -7.96 -23.74 -16.92
CA THR A 719 -7.90 -22.28 -16.70
C THR A 719 -6.49 -21.86 -16.29
N SER A 720 -6.15 -20.58 -16.51
CA SER A 720 -4.88 -20.01 -16.04
C SER A 720 -4.70 -20.04 -14.51
N TYR A 721 -5.76 -20.31 -13.75
CA TYR A 721 -5.69 -20.54 -12.29
C TYR A 721 -5.15 -21.93 -11.97
N GLU A 722 -5.76 -22.97 -12.57
CA GLU A 722 -5.37 -24.37 -12.38
C GLU A 722 -3.95 -24.63 -12.93
N ALA A 723 -3.61 -24.05 -14.09
CA ALA A 723 -2.27 -24.17 -14.69
C ALA A 723 -1.16 -23.64 -13.77
N LEU A 724 -1.37 -22.48 -13.13
CA LEU A 724 -0.41 -21.95 -12.16
C LEU A 724 -0.30 -22.87 -10.94
N ILE A 725 -1.44 -23.32 -10.38
CA ILE A 725 -1.44 -24.23 -9.22
C ILE A 725 -0.67 -25.52 -9.51
N ILE A 726 -0.80 -26.07 -10.71
CA ILE A 726 -0.01 -27.23 -11.18
C ILE A 726 1.50 -26.94 -11.17
N GLU A 727 1.96 -25.80 -11.70
CA GLU A 727 3.38 -25.40 -11.61
C GLU A 727 3.87 -25.34 -10.15
N GLY A 728 3.00 -24.98 -9.20
CA GLY A 728 3.32 -24.89 -7.77
C GLY A 728 3.46 -26.23 -7.03
N ILE A 729 3.08 -27.36 -7.66
CA ILE A 729 3.12 -28.72 -7.07
C ILE A 729 4.11 -29.64 -7.79
N LEU A 730 4.66 -29.21 -8.94
CA LEU A 730 5.77 -29.91 -9.57
C LEU A 730 6.99 -29.88 -8.64
N PRO A 731 7.67 -31.03 -8.39
CA PRO A 731 8.89 -31.03 -7.60
C PRO A 731 9.96 -30.16 -8.29
N PRO A 732 10.77 -29.40 -7.54
CA PRO A 732 11.88 -28.64 -8.11
C PRO A 732 12.75 -29.51 -9.01
N SER A 733 13.20 -28.97 -10.14
CA SER A 733 14.11 -29.65 -11.07
C SER A 733 15.56 -29.65 -10.56
N ALA A 734 15.75 -30.03 -9.30
CA ALA A 734 17.03 -30.06 -8.58
C ALA A 734 17.06 -31.25 -7.60
N ASP A 735 18.22 -31.90 -7.49
CA ASP A 735 18.47 -33.01 -6.57
C ASP A 735 19.21 -32.48 -5.32
N PRO A 736 18.55 -32.40 -4.15
CA PRO A 736 19.02 -31.61 -3.02
C PRO A 736 20.22 -32.28 -2.32
N SER A 737 21.43 -31.93 -2.79
CA SER A 737 22.71 -32.37 -2.23
C SER A 737 23.57 -31.17 -1.77
N GLN A 738 24.30 -31.39 -0.68
CA GLN A 738 24.67 -30.32 0.27
C GLN A 738 25.81 -29.39 -0.18
N ALA A 739 25.68 -28.10 0.15
CA ALA A 739 26.79 -27.15 0.29
C ALA A 739 26.60 -26.22 1.50
N LEU A 740 27.61 -25.41 1.81
CA LEU A 740 27.60 -24.55 3.00
C LEU A 740 26.66 -23.33 2.87
N PRO A 741 25.98 -22.93 3.96
CA PRO A 741 25.23 -21.67 4.00
C PRO A 741 26.16 -20.45 4.00
N THR A 742 25.84 -19.42 3.21
CA THR A 742 26.45 -18.08 3.32
C THR A 742 25.39 -17.01 3.45
N PHE A 743 25.64 -15.99 4.28
CA PHE A 743 24.77 -14.82 4.33
C PHE A 743 25.09 -13.86 3.20
N MET A 744 24.06 -13.40 2.47
CA MET A 744 24.18 -12.41 1.39
C MET A 744 23.08 -11.35 1.48
N LYS A 745 23.39 -10.14 1.02
CA LYS A 745 22.46 -9.01 0.93
C LYS A 745 22.06 -8.81 -0.54
N GLY A 746 20.77 -8.63 -0.83
CA GLY A 746 20.28 -8.47 -2.20
C GLY A 746 18.84 -7.97 -2.26
N TRP A 747 18.36 -7.71 -3.48
CA TRP A 747 17.02 -7.21 -3.74
C TRP A 747 16.04 -8.34 -4.02
N ILE A 748 14.92 -8.38 -3.29
CA ILE A 748 13.74 -9.20 -3.60
C ILE A 748 12.63 -8.30 -4.15
N PRO A 749 11.92 -8.70 -5.22
CA PRO A 749 10.72 -8.00 -5.66
C PRO A 749 9.61 -8.09 -4.62
N GLU A 750 8.81 -7.04 -4.48
CA GLU A 750 7.59 -7.06 -3.66
C GLU A 750 6.50 -7.95 -4.29
N LYS A 751 6.44 -8.01 -5.63
CA LYS A 751 5.43 -8.73 -6.43
C LYS A 751 6.08 -9.34 -7.66
N ILE A 752 5.57 -10.48 -8.15
CA ILE A 752 5.97 -11.10 -9.42
C ILE A 752 4.71 -11.34 -10.26
N GLN A 753 4.65 -10.76 -11.45
CA GLN A 753 3.50 -10.86 -12.37
C GLN A 753 2.17 -10.49 -11.66
N GLY A 754 2.23 -9.53 -10.73
CA GLY A 754 1.10 -9.07 -9.91
C GLY A 754 0.85 -9.84 -8.61
N ARG A 755 1.41 -11.05 -8.44
CA ARG A 755 1.25 -11.87 -7.21
C ARG A 755 2.21 -11.40 -6.11
N LEU A 756 1.75 -11.35 -4.85
CA LEU A 756 2.56 -10.87 -3.72
C LEU A 756 3.68 -11.87 -3.38
N VAL A 757 4.89 -11.33 -3.17
CA VAL A 757 6.09 -12.10 -2.83
C VAL A 757 6.45 -11.97 -1.37
N ALA A 758 6.16 -10.82 -0.77
CA ALA A 758 6.68 -10.44 0.53
C ALA A 758 5.63 -9.67 1.33
N SER A 759 5.24 -10.19 2.50
CA SER A 759 4.34 -9.51 3.45
C SER A 759 5.16 -8.77 4.51
N GLU A 760 4.79 -7.53 4.82
CA GLU A 760 5.52 -6.68 5.76
C GLU A 760 5.06 -6.86 7.22
N PHE A 761 6.01 -7.21 8.08
CA PHE A 761 5.83 -7.36 9.52
C PHE A 761 6.77 -6.44 10.31
N ILE A 762 6.35 -6.13 11.53
CA ILE A 762 7.12 -5.38 12.52
C ILE A 762 7.41 -6.32 13.69
N PHE A 763 8.68 -6.63 13.91
CA PHE A 763 9.12 -7.37 15.08
C PHE A 763 9.14 -6.44 16.30
N MET A 764 8.31 -6.73 17.30
CA MET A 764 8.12 -5.88 18.47
C MET A 764 8.02 -6.69 19.78
N ASP A 765 8.65 -6.19 20.83
CA ASP A 765 8.46 -6.68 22.21
C ASP A 765 7.01 -6.45 22.67
N LYS A 766 6.41 -7.43 23.36
CA LYS A 766 4.99 -7.39 23.75
C LYS A 766 4.67 -6.27 24.76
N SER A 767 5.63 -5.82 25.56
CA SER A 767 5.46 -4.66 26.44
C SER A 767 5.54 -3.33 25.67
N LYS A 768 6.44 -3.20 24.68
CA LYS A 768 6.45 -2.04 23.78
C LYS A 768 5.17 -1.96 22.94
N LEU A 769 4.66 -3.10 22.45
CA LEU A 769 3.35 -3.14 21.77
C LEU A 769 2.24 -2.67 22.71
N LYS A 770 2.16 -3.20 23.94
CA LYS A 770 1.15 -2.76 24.92
C LYS A 770 1.23 -1.26 25.22
N MET A 771 2.44 -0.71 25.35
CA MET A 771 2.65 0.72 25.53
C MET A 771 2.10 1.52 24.35
N MET A 772 2.54 1.22 23.12
CA MET A 772 2.10 1.91 21.90
C MET A 772 0.58 1.79 21.69
N THR A 773 0.00 0.61 21.91
CA THR A 773 -1.45 0.38 21.82
C THR A 773 -2.22 1.23 22.82
N ASN A 774 -1.74 1.36 24.06
CA ASN A 774 -2.33 2.29 25.03
C ASN A 774 -2.11 3.77 24.64
N THR A 775 -0.98 4.13 24.02
CA THR A 775 -0.78 5.49 23.50
C THR A 775 -1.82 5.85 22.44
N LEU A 776 -2.09 4.95 21.50
CA LEU A 776 -3.09 5.15 20.44
C LEU A 776 -4.52 5.16 20.98
N ASP A 777 -4.81 4.38 22.02
CA ASP A 777 -6.09 4.36 22.74
C ASP A 777 -6.35 5.73 23.40
N ASN A 778 -5.38 6.26 24.16
CA ASN A 778 -5.50 7.58 24.78
C ASN A 778 -5.71 8.71 23.74
N ILE A 779 -5.14 8.61 22.54
CA ILE A 779 -5.36 9.58 21.44
C ILE A 779 -6.76 9.40 20.83
N ALA A 780 -7.28 8.18 20.76
CA ALA A 780 -8.66 7.91 20.37
C ALA A 780 -9.67 8.44 21.40
N GLU A 781 -9.40 8.30 22.69
CA GLU A 781 -10.18 8.90 23.78
C GLU A 781 -10.13 10.44 23.72
N ALA A 782 -8.94 11.02 23.49
CA ALA A 782 -8.80 12.47 23.33
C ALA A 782 -9.65 13.00 22.16
N ALA A 783 -9.79 12.24 21.07
CA ALA A 783 -10.68 12.58 19.96
C ALA A 783 -12.16 12.65 20.40
N LEU A 784 -12.62 11.81 21.32
CA LEU A 784 -13.99 11.88 21.88
C LEU A 784 -14.21 13.09 22.80
N VAL A 785 -13.13 13.65 23.37
CA VAL A 785 -13.17 14.93 24.08
C VAL A 785 -13.21 16.08 23.07
N GLY A 786 -12.34 16.03 22.05
CA GLY A 786 -12.29 17.03 20.97
C GLY A 786 -13.60 17.20 20.20
N ASP A 787 -14.34 16.10 20.00
CA ASP A 787 -15.65 16.11 19.35
C ASP A 787 -16.72 16.90 20.14
N LYS A 788 -16.57 17.01 21.47
CA LYS A 788 -17.53 17.64 22.39
C LYS A 788 -17.11 19.04 22.84
N GLU A 789 -15.82 19.22 23.06
CA GLU A 789 -15.22 20.40 23.74
C GLU A 789 -14.23 21.16 22.84
N GLY A 790 -13.94 20.65 21.65
CA GLY A 790 -13.15 21.33 20.62
C GLY A 790 -11.63 21.18 20.72
N ALA A 791 -10.93 21.98 19.92
CA ALA A 791 -9.50 21.85 19.65
C ALA A 791 -8.61 21.95 20.90
N ASP A 792 -8.89 22.92 21.78
CA ASP A 792 -8.09 23.13 22.99
C ASP A 792 -8.21 21.95 23.98
N ALA A 793 -9.41 21.38 24.11
CA ALA A 793 -9.66 20.21 24.96
C ALA A 793 -9.05 18.93 24.36
N PHE A 794 -9.10 18.75 23.04
CA PHE A 794 -8.36 17.68 22.35
C PHE A 794 -6.85 17.79 22.63
N ILE A 795 -6.26 18.97 22.37
CA ILE A 795 -4.84 19.22 22.53
C ILE A 795 -4.43 18.96 23.97
N LEU A 796 -5.14 19.52 24.96
CA LEU A 796 -4.84 19.34 26.38
C LEU A 796 -4.94 17.88 26.83
N THR A 797 -5.93 17.12 26.35
CA THR A 797 -6.03 15.68 26.64
C THR A 797 -4.88 14.88 26.02
N VAL A 798 -4.52 15.13 24.75
CA VAL A 798 -3.34 14.51 24.11
C VAL A 798 -2.04 14.88 24.85
N GLN A 799 -1.86 16.15 25.22
CA GLN A 799 -0.69 16.62 25.97
C GLN A 799 -0.57 15.89 27.32
N ASN A 800 -1.66 15.78 28.09
CA ASN A 800 -1.67 15.11 29.39
C ASN A 800 -1.46 13.59 29.27
N ALA A 801 -2.10 12.94 28.30
CA ALA A 801 -1.96 11.51 28.04
C ALA A 801 -0.52 11.11 27.67
N LEU A 802 0.19 12.00 26.96
CA LEU A 802 1.52 11.74 26.44
C LEU A 802 2.65 12.22 27.36
N ALA A 803 2.47 13.30 28.14
CA ALA A 803 3.52 13.89 28.97
C ALA A 803 4.29 12.85 29.83
N SER A 804 3.56 11.94 30.48
CA SER A 804 4.14 10.86 31.30
C SER A 804 4.88 9.79 30.48
N GLN A 805 4.41 9.49 29.27
CA GLN A 805 5.00 8.48 28.37
C GLN A 805 6.25 9.04 27.65
N LEU A 806 6.22 10.31 27.29
CA LEU A 806 7.30 11.03 26.61
C LEU A 806 8.38 11.55 27.57
N SER A 807 8.10 11.60 28.88
CA SER A 807 8.92 12.31 29.89
C SER A 807 9.12 13.80 29.56
N MET A 808 8.07 14.45 29.03
CA MET A 808 8.05 15.86 28.63
C MET A 808 6.99 16.62 29.45
N GLN A 809 7.10 17.95 29.53
CA GLN A 809 5.97 18.75 30.07
C GLN A 809 4.81 18.78 29.05
N PRO A 810 3.53 18.79 29.51
CA PRO A 810 2.38 18.86 28.61
C PRO A 810 2.49 20.01 27.58
N SER A 811 2.97 21.18 28.02
CA SER A 811 3.15 22.40 27.21
C SER A 811 4.31 22.37 26.21
N GLU A 812 5.09 21.28 26.15
CA GLU A 812 6.15 21.08 25.15
C GLU A 812 5.68 20.26 23.94
N ILE A 813 4.54 19.58 24.07
CA ILE A 813 3.91 18.77 23.02
C ILE A 813 3.08 19.70 22.11
N PHE A 814 3.21 19.54 20.80
CA PHE A 814 2.77 20.46 19.72
C PHE A 814 3.51 21.82 19.64
N LYS A 815 4.63 22.00 20.35
CA LYS A 815 5.44 23.21 20.27
C LYS A 815 6.05 23.40 18.87
N SER A 816 6.29 24.65 18.49
CA SER A 816 6.96 25.04 17.23
C SER A 816 6.30 24.55 15.91
N GLY A 817 5.02 24.18 15.94
CA GLY A 817 4.31 23.69 14.76
C GLY A 817 4.61 22.21 14.40
N GLU A 818 5.18 21.45 15.33
CA GLU A 818 5.43 20.03 15.11
C GLU A 818 4.14 19.20 15.09
N THR A 819 4.10 18.20 14.21
CA THR A 819 3.01 17.24 14.09
C THR A 819 3.07 16.16 15.16
N LEU A 820 1.92 15.55 15.47
CA LEU A 820 1.85 14.46 16.44
C LEU A 820 2.68 13.24 16.01
N ASP A 821 2.67 12.88 14.71
CA ASP A 821 3.55 11.83 14.18
C ASP A 821 5.04 12.14 14.41
N GLY A 822 5.46 13.39 14.23
CA GLY A 822 6.83 13.84 14.46
C GLY A 822 7.27 13.66 15.92
N ILE A 823 6.39 14.00 16.87
CA ILE A 823 6.63 13.88 18.31
C ILE A 823 6.69 12.39 18.72
N LEU A 824 5.68 11.60 18.34
CA LEU A 824 5.62 10.16 18.66
C LEU A 824 6.76 9.37 18.02
N LYS A 825 7.25 9.79 16.85
CA LYS A 825 8.44 9.22 16.20
C LYS A 825 9.73 9.59 16.94
N LYS A 826 9.92 10.86 17.33
CA LYS A 826 11.10 11.30 18.11
C LYS A 826 11.23 10.52 19.42
N ALA A 827 10.10 10.28 20.09
CA ALA A 827 10.04 9.49 21.32
C ALA A 827 9.95 7.97 21.07
N ASN A 828 10.10 7.51 19.82
CA ASN A 828 10.20 6.10 19.49
C ASN A 828 8.97 5.24 19.91
N ILE A 829 7.80 5.87 20.04
CA ILE A 829 6.54 5.16 20.30
C ILE A 829 6.08 4.47 19.02
N LEU A 830 6.03 5.21 17.90
CA LEU A 830 5.66 4.67 16.59
C LEU A 830 6.88 4.16 15.81
N PRO A 831 6.85 2.92 15.28
CA PRO A 831 7.95 2.36 14.48
C PRO A 831 8.06 2.93 13.06
N PHE A 832 7.02 3.62 12.56
CA PHE A 832 6.96 4.16 11.20
C PHE A 832 6.30 5.55 11.18
N LYS A 833 6.41 6.26 10.04
CA LYS A 833 5.51 7.37 9.73
C LYS A 833 4.09 6.85 9.58
N THR A 834 3.15 7.51 10.22
CA THR A 834 1.70 7.33 10.10
C THR A 834 1.15 8.28 9.02
N THR A 835 -0.04 8.01 8.49
CA THR A 835 -0.83 8.97 7.68
C THR A 835 -2.06 9.50 8.42
N VAL A 836 -2.32 8.99 9.63
CA VAL A 836 -3.46 9.30 10.49
C VAL A 836 -3.12 10.38 11.52
N LEU A 837 -1.88 10.38 12.06
CA LEU A 837 -1.44 11.36 13.08
C LEU A 837 -0.60 12.54 12.52
N VAL A 838 -0.65 12.77 11.21
CA VAL A 838 0.06 13.87 10.55
C VAL A 838 -0.76 15.15 10.70
N PHE A 839 -0.76 15.70 11.90
CA PHE A 839 -1.45 16.95 12.24
C PHE A 839 -0.71 17.71 13.35
N SER A 840 -0.67 19.03 13.22
CA SER A 840 -0.18 19.99 14.21
C SER A 840 -1.33 20.64 14.99
N ALA A 841 -1.02 21.34 16.08
CA ALA A 841 -2.02 22.13 16.82
C ALA A 841 -2.73 23.17 15.92
N GLN A 842 -2.06 23.71 14.90
CA GLN A 842 -2.67 24.69 13.98
C GLN A 842 -3.72 24.06 13.07
N GLU A 843 -3.53 22.81 12.65
CA GLU A 843 -4.50 22.07 11.84
C GLU A 843 -5.69 21.60 12.68
N ILE A 844 -5.46 21.17 13.94
CA ILE A 844 -6.53 20.80 14.89
C ILE A 844 -7.49 21.98 15.13
N GLN A 845 -6.99 23.22 15.20
CA GLN A 845 -7.84 24.43 15.32
C GLN A 845 -8.78 24.67 14.11
N SER A 846 -8.61 23.94 13.01
CA SER A 846 -9.51 23.96 11.84
C SER A 846 -10.49 22.78 11.78
N TRP A 847 -10.33 21.78 12.66
CA TRP A 847 -11.13 20.55 12.67
C TRP A 847 -12.56 20.78 13.14
N LYS A 848 -13.45 19.95 12.61
CA LYS A 848 -14.86 19.85 13.00
C LYS A 848 -15.12 18.48 13.61
N THR A 849 -16.27 18.32 14.27
CA THR A 849 -16.84 17.04 14.74
C THR A 849 -16.49 15.82 13.86
N PRO A 850 -16.72 15.80 12.53
CA PRO A 850 -16.37 14.66 11.69
C PRO A 850 -14.87 14.31 11.62
N ASP A 851 -13.96 15.27 11.82
CA ASP A 851 -12.50 15.02 11.82
C ASP A 851 -12.07 14.31 13.10
N TYR A 852 -12.61 14.73 14.26
CA TYR A 852 -12.42 14.05 15.55
C TYR A 852 -13.03 12.64 15.54
N GLN A 853 -14.27 12.50 15.07
CA GLN A 853 -14.97 11.21 14.97
C GLN A 853 -14.22 10.23 14.04
N ARG A 854 -13.75 10.73 12.89
CA ARG A 854 -12.87 9.97 11.98
C ARG A 854 -11.58 9.51 12.66
N LEU A 855 -10.92 10.39 13.41
CA LEU A 855 -9.68 10.04 14.12
C LEU A 855 -9.94 8.96 15.18
N ASN A 856 -11.00 9.12 15.99
CA ASN A 856 -11.41 8.13 16.98
C ASN A 856 -11.68 6.76 16.31
N ALA A 857 -12.47 6.72 15.24
CA ALA A 857 -12.88 5.48 14.59
C ALA A 857 -11.69 4.70 14.00
N ILE A 858 -10.75 5.39 13.32
CA ILE A 858 -9.54 4.77 12.75
C ILE A 858 -8.64 4.20 13.86
N LEU A 859 -8.43 4.96 14.95
CA LEU A 859 -7.52 4.55 16.01
C LEU A 859 -8.11 3.46 16.90
N SER A 860 -9.36 3.58 17.33
CA SER A 860 -10.05 2.60 18.20
C SER A 860 -10.06 1.21 17.57
N GLU A 861 -10.26 1.14 16.25
CA GLU A 861 -10.23 -0.12 15.51
C GLU A 861 -8.82 -0.72 15.41
N LYS A 862 -7.80 0.08 15.04
CA LYS A 862 -6.40 -0.38 15.04
C LYS A 862 -5.99 -0.86 16.44
N VAL A 863 -6.38 -0.13 17.48
CA VAL A 863 -6.15 -0.49 18.88
C VAL A 863 -6.83 -1.81 19.23
N LYS A 864 -8.09 -2.04 18.83
CA LYS A 864 -8.79 -3.33 19.02
C LYS A 864 -7.99 -4.49 18.43
N TYR A 865 -7.58 -4.41 17.16
CA TYR A 865 -6.81 -5.49 16.52
C TYR A 865 -5.44 -5.69 17.17
N LEU A 866 -4.73 -4.61 17.53
CA LEU A 866 -3.44 -4.68 18.22
C LEU A 866 -3.58 -5.24 19.66
N ARG A 867 -4.72 -5.05 20.33
CA ARG A 867 -5.06 -5.70 21.61
C ARG A 867 -5.30 -7.20 21.43
N GLU A 868 -6.14 -7.58 20.47
CA GLU A 868 -6.47 -8.99 20.18
C GLU A 868 -5.21 -9.78 19.80
N LEU A 869 -4.37 -9.26 18.88
CA LEU A 869 -3.11 -9.90 18.50
C LEU A 869 -2.11 -9.97 19.66
N SER A 870 -2.04 -8.94 20.51
CA SER A 870 -1.18 -8.96 21.70
C SER A 870 -1.64 -10.01 22.72
N GLN A 871 -2.94 -10.35 22.76
CA GLN A 871 -3.48 -11.37 23.64
C GLN A 871 -3.34 -12.80 23.07
N ASN A 872 -3.37 -12.97 21.75
CA ASN A 872 -3.26 -14.28 21.11
C ASN A 872 -1.92 -14.96 21.46
N ALA A 873 -1.99 -16.14 22.10
CA ALA A 873 -0.82 -16.87 22.56
C ALA A 873 0.00 -17.52 21.42
N THR A 874 -0.63 -17.85 20.29
CA THR A 874 0.05 -18.53 19.16
C THR A 874 0.98 -17.60 18.38
N ALA A 875 0.75 -16.28 18.45
CA ALA A 875 1.57 -15.26 17.81
C ALA A 875 2.84 -14.90 18.61
N VAL A 876 2.94 -15.32 19.88
CA VAL A 876 4.03 -14.93 20.78
C VAL A 876 5.27 -15.81 20.58
N HIS A 877 6.40 -15.17 20.29
CA HIS A 877 7.71 -15.80 20.18
C HIS A 877 8.64 -15.34 21.30
N MET A 878 9.31 -16.26 21.98
CA MET A 878 10.25 -15.93 23.05
C MET A 878 11.65 -15.62 22.49
N PHE A 879 12.21 -14.47 22.87
CA PHE A 879 13.59 -14.11 22.56
C PHE A 879 14.32 -13.85 23.89
N GLY A 880 15.11 -14.84 24.32
CA GLY A 880 15.56 -14.93 25.71
C GLY A 880 14.35 -15.12 26.63
N ASP A 881 14.29 -14.32 27.69
CA ASP A 881 13.20 -14.26 28.67
C ASP A 881 11.98 -13.44 28.20
N LYS A 882 12.02 -12.78 27.03
CA LYS A 882 11.03 -11.75 26.66
C LYS A 882 10.11 -12.15 25.50
N PRO A 883 8.77 -12.04 25.67
CA PRO A 883 7.80 -12.31 24.61
C PRO A 883 7.79 -11.19 23.56
N HIS A 884 7.94 -11.57 22.31
CA HIS A 884 7.86 -10.71 21.13
C HIS A 884 6.76 -11.19 20.17
N LEU A 885 6.36 -10.32 19.26
CA LEU A 885 5.32 -10.53 18.26
C LEU A 885 5.80 -10.07 16.89
N TYR A 886 5.37 -10.73 15.82
CA TYR A 886 5.45 -10.20 14.44
C TYR A 886 4.10 -9.59 14.08
N VAL A 887 4.00 -8.26 14.16
CA VAL A 887 2.74 -7.52 13.93
C VAL A 887 2.67 -7.10 12.46
N PRO A 888 1.61 -7.44 11.69
CA PRO A 888 1.46 -6.97 10.32
C PRO A 888 1.48 -5.44 10.23
N ARG A 889 2.25 -4.88 9.29
CA ARG A 889 2.45 -3.43 9.16
C ARG A 889 1.14 -2.65 8.95
N ALA A 890 0.14 -3.26 8.33
CA ALA A 890 -1.16 -2.62 8.04
C ALA A 890 -1.94 -2.14 9.28
N PHE A 891 -1.71 -2.74 10.45
CA PHE A 891 -2.41 -2.36 11.68
C PHE A 891 -1.84 -1.13 12.39
N PHE A 892 -0.67 -0.65 11.97
CA PHE A 892 -0.11 0.60 12.48
C PHE A 892 -0.80 1.79 11.78
N PRO A 893 -1.01 2.91 12.48
CA PRO A 893 -1.61 4.11 11.88
C PRO A 893 -0.68 4.79 10.87
#